data_AF-A0A023B523-F1
#
_entry.id   AF-A0A023B523-F1
#
_cell.length_a   1.000
_cell.length_b   1.000
_cell.length_c   1.000
_cell.angle_alpha   90.00
_cell.angle_beta   90.00
_cell.angle_gamma   90.00
#
_symmetry.space_group_name_H-M   'P 1'
#
loop_
_entity.id
_entity.type
_entity.pdbx_description
1 polymer ?
#
loop_
_entity_poly.entity_id
_entity_poly.type
_entity_poly.pdbx_seq_one_letter_code
_entity_poly.pdbx_strand_id
1 'polypeptide(L)'
;MDAKGIQLPIDDCDVKMLTLGCREGEATVQFLVAAPKEAMKNLIKASKTHSDKDCSDEEADLSKNRRLFWLETCSRIFLYRGGHTNTAGVYFAAHELRDYLQSVDPEGKFSEVSDRICSDGVGLSLSDMSEVLQGMKHEEALQIIGCRDLTSKEVKGIKNNVTEEWQALLQESPTRCCLAVSTASLIVAGITTFLLYRWLAPTGNSTGPLSSNAGSNNTKLLDVVSKVVANTTEQIFGRSMTGQYYTPNMDVTLGDIATAVAGNLSHEALHNINVSDATHVGDATHVSDATHVSDATHVSDATHVSDATQVSTAVITKDTSPRGYETNTTAHYGTTAHYDTPLKNETSLFSGARIDPSDLARLLTMCEGDWEKLDARLGKYPCGGGPGQVRCATPEGTFPGACYHFGAPWTYDVFAVRNGIKARRWGTGKCVVKCDRKDMILPNLWAQTERNLPGIPERPGPGFLDFTYTLSDIEPRDFRAMLEARAPVIESCSGSCAGSCEKDRRVLNCSCDVAQVNCDMRESKQTIESIGYNTTLKDVFKFLYPYNIKNDDYEASYCEFVCRNMRPDIAARGGEVRVVETVPDDNSLLGWRLSRKELSLYQASFKECYRNKDWIKLNKIGPDICNGGSGLIKCKHEIFGGKVPADSLLFGDFGIVPKIPDNPYSCHRFGPQHMGVYAVQDAIKHYLMNVEDCSAHCDTTQQFYDDMWRLADDNLKYLPGYTSYYSPKFEYAPYHFSQALADKYPTIRQTSNCDRNNCTAADDRLCRVARIECKTELDDIHKVQSFGFKTTLRDAFKMLGIPAHVPDNTKRECVTECYGELWPDTDLWPDTDSNNKQQSSH
;
A
#
# COMPACT_ATOMS: atom_id res chain seq x y z
N MET A 1 5.13 -15.77 17.37
CA MET A 1 4.98 -15.45 15.94
C MET A 1 5.08 -13.95 15.79
N ASP A 2 5.50 -13.42 14.64
CA ASP A 2 5.27 -12.01 14.33
C ASP A 2 3.84 -11.79 13.82
N ALA A 3 3.47 -10.54 13.53
CA ALA A 3 2.15 -10.18 13.00
C ALA A 3 1.80 -10.84 11.65
N LYS A 4 2.71 -11.63 11.05
CA LYS A 4 2.52 -12.37 9.79
C LYS A 4 2.39 -13.88 10.00
N GLY A 5 2.33 -14.35 11.25
CA GLY A 5 2.23 -15.78 11.56
C GLY A 5 3.54 -16.56 11.34
N ILE A 6 4.67 -15.88 11.14
CA ILE A 6 5.95 -16.54 10.83
C ILE A 6 6.67 -16.92 12.14
N GLN A 7 7.16 -18.16 12.19
CA GLN A 7 8.02 -18.65 13.27
C GLN A 7 9.47 -18.22 12.98
N LEU A 8 10.01 -17.31 13.79
CA LEU A 8 11.38 -16.82 13.61
C LEU A 8 12.39 -17.97 13.80
N PRO A 9 13.47 -18.02 12.99
CA PRO A 9 14.54 -19.01 13.15
C PRO A 9 15.14 -18.95 14.56
N ILE A 10 15.33 -20.11 15.17
CA ILE A 10 15.73 -20.27 16.57
C ILE A 10 17.23 -20.01 16.78
N ASP A 11 18.02 -20.06 15.71
CA ASP A 11 19.48 -20.21 15.74
C ASP A 11 20.26 -19.01 16.33
N ASP A 12 19.60 -17.87 16.61
CA ASP A 12 20.23 -16.68 17.21
C ASP A 12 19.49 -16.14 18.45
N CYS A 13 18.76 -17.02 19.16
CA CYS A 13 18.09 -16.67 20.40
C CYS A 13 18.95 -17.00 21.64
N ASP A 14 18.97 -16.09 22.61
CA ASP A 14 19.45 -16.37 23.96
C ASP A 14 18.28 -16.86 24.82
N VAL A 15 18.53 -17.87 25.67
CA VAL A 15 17.55 -18.41 26.61
C VAL A 15 17.85 -17.91 28.03
N LYS A 16 16.87 -17.29 28.68
CA LYS A 16 17.00 -16.77 30.05
C LYS A 16 15.78 -17.11 30.90
N MET A 17 15.95 -17.03 32.21
CA MET A 17 14.85 -17.06 33.18
C MET A 17 14.39 -15.61 33.42
N LEU A 18 13.18 -15.28 32.97
CA LEU A 18 12.49 -14.01 33.20
C LEU A 18 11.57 -14.16 34.42
N THR A 19 11.70 -13.29 35.40
CA THR A 19 10.82 -13.22 36.57
C THR A 19 10.01 -11.93 36.48
N LEU A 20 8.69 -12.07 36.48
CA LEU A 20 7.76 -10.96 36.55
C LEU A 20 7.09 -10.92 37.93
N GLY A 21 6.75 -9.73 38.41
CA GLY A 21 5.97 -9.58 39.63
C GLY A 21 5.20 -8.27 39.71
N CYS A 22 4.19 -8.23 40.59
CA CYS A 22 3.47 -7.00 40.92
C CYS A 22 4.28 -6.13 41.91
N ARG A 23 3.88 -4.86 42.06
CA ARG A 23 4.59 -3.92 42.95
C ARG A 23 4.56 -4.35 44.42
N GLU A 24 3.50 -5.01 44.84
CA GLU A 24 3.32 -5.47 46.22
C GLU A 24 4.07 -6.78 46.51
N GLY A 25 4.64 -7.42 45.48
CA GLY A 25 5.35 -8.71 45.60
C GLY A 25 4.44 -9.90 45.88
N GLU A 26 3.12 -9.70 45.98
CA GLU A 26 2.14 -10.75 46.23
C GLU A 26 1.94 -11.69 45.04
N ALA A 27 2.24 -11.22 43.82
CA ALA A 27 2.16 -12.00 42.60
C ALA A 27 3.55 -12.07 41.95
N THR A 28 4.06 -13.28 41.77
CA THR A 28 5.34 -13.53 41.11
C THR A 28 5.22 -14.73 40.18
N VAL A 29 5.82 -14.62 39.00
CA VAL A 29 5.76 -15.63 37.95
C VAL A 29 7.08 -15.70 37.19
N GLN A 30 7.50 -16.91 36.85
CA GLN A 30 8.74 -17.16 36.13
C GLN A 30 8.47 -17.76 34.77
N PHE A 31 9.11 -17.20 33.74
CA PHE A 31 9.08 -17.68 32.37
C PHE A 31 10.48 -18.05 31.92
N LEU A 32 10.59 -19.20 31.26
CA LEU A 32 11.70 -19.48 30.37
C LEU A 32 11.43 -18.71 29.07
N VAL A 33 12.31 -17.79 28.70
CA VAL A 33 12.14 -16.95 27.51
C VAL A 33 13.29 -17.16 26.54
N ALA A 34 12.98 -17.24 25.25
CA ALA A 34 13.94 -17.22 24.16
C ALA A 34 13.70 -15.97 23.31
N ALA A 35 14.73 -15.14 23.14
CA ALA A 35 14.64 -13.90 22.38
C ALA A 35 15.96 -13.63 21.64
N PRO A 36 15.93 -12.88 20.51
CA PRO A 36 17.15 -12.44 19.84
C PRO A 36 18.10 -11.71 20.80
N LYS A 37 19.41 -11.83 20.61
CA LYS A 37 20.42 -11.27 21.54
C LYS A 37 20.20 -9.79 21.90
N GLU A 38 19.85 -8.96 20.93
CA GLU A 38 19.58 -7.52 21.18
C GLU A 38 18.31 -7.29 21.99
N ALA A 39 17.25 -8.06 21.72
CA ALA A 39 16.03 -8.06 22.50
C ALA A 39 16.29 -8.51 23.95
N MET A 40 17.11 -9.55 24.14
CA MET A 40 17.48 -10.04 25.46
C MET A 40 18.28 -9.01 26.27
N LYS A 41 19.20 -8.26 25.63
CA LYS A 41 19.91 -7.15 26.29
C LYS A 41 18.95 -6.09 26.83
N ASN A 42 17.88 -5.79 26.10
CA ASN A 42 16.87 -4.81 26.55
C ASN A 42 16.08 -5.32 27.76
N LEU A 43 15.69 -6.60 27.78
CA LEU A 43 15.05 -7.23 28.93
C LEU A 43 15.95 -7.21 30.18
N ILE A 44 17.24 -7.53 30.01
CA ILE A 44 18.22 -7.47 31.10
C ILE A 44 18.35 -6.04 31.62
N LYS A 45 18.45 -5.05 30.73
CA LYS A 45 18.54 -3.64 31.11
C LYS A 45 17.30 -3.20 31.90
N ALA A 46 16.10 -3.56 31.45
CA ALA A 46 14.85 -3.26 32.14
C ALA A 46 14.84 -3.83 33.57
N SER A 47 15.28 -5.08 33.75
CA SER A 47 15.35 -5.71 35.09
C SER A 47 16.30 -5.01 36.05
N LYS A 48 17.44 -4.48 35.57
CA LYS A 48 18.41 -3.77 36.41
C LYS A 48 17.90 -2.42 36.90
N THR A 49 17.10 -1.73 36.10
CA THR A 49 16.50 -0.45 36.49
C THR A 49 15.55 -0.57 37.70
N HIS A 50 14.98 -1.75 37.95
CA HIS A 50 14.09 -1.99 39.08
C HIS A 50 14.80 -2.51 40.34
N SER A 51 15.97 -3.13 40.20
CA SER A 51 16.81 -3.61 41.33
C SER A 51 17.31 -2.46 42.23
N ASP A 52 17.57 -1.29 41.65
CA ASP A 52 18.35 -0.23 42.31
C ASP A 52 17.52 0.96 42.82
N LYS A 53 16.18 0.93 42.69
CA LYS A 53 15.29 2.00 43.18
C LYS A 53 14.27 1.45 44.19
N ASP A 54 14.29 2.02 45.41
CA ASP A 54 13.18 1.93 46.35
C ASP A 54 11.87 2.33 45.64
N CYS A 55 10.82 1.53 45.84
CA CYS A 55 9.56 1.56 45.07
C CYS A 55 8.68 2.82 45.27
N SER A 56 9.23 3.94 45.72
CA SER A 56 8.51 5.20 45.88
C SER A 56 8.87 6.21 44.79
N ASP A 57 7.90 6.45 43.92
CA ASP A 57 7.55 7.74 43.29
C ASP A 57 8.24 8.26 42.01
N GLU A 58 9.03 7.49 41.26
CA GLU A 58 9.39 7.92 39.89
C GLU A 58 9.30 6.81 38.84
N GLU A 59 8.17 6.81 38.13
CA GLU A 59 7.89 6.00 36.94
C GLU A 59 8.96 6.19 35.86
N ALA A 60 9.74 5.15 35.62
CA ALA A 60 10.65 5.06 34.48
C ALA A 60 9.89 4.77 33.17
N ASP A 61 10.28 5.49 32.12
CA ASP A 61 9.70 5.59 30.76
C ASP A 61 9.41 4.30 29.99
N LEU A 62 9.86 3.13 30.44
CA LEU A 62 9.78 1.89 29.66
C LEU A 62 8.49 1.08 29.87
N SER A 63 7.78 1.29 30.99
CA SER A 63 6.56 0.55 31.34
C SER A 63 5.26 1.32 31.04
N LYS A 64 5.33 2.64 30.81
CA LYS A 64 4.13 3.50 30.71
C LYS A 64 3.30 3.34 29.44
N ASN A 65 3.91 2.94 28.31
CA ASN A 65 3.21 2.97 27.02
C ASN A 65 3.07 1.62 26.32
N ARG A 66 3.61 0.52 26.87
CA ARG A 66 3.37 -0.84 26.33
C ARG A 66 3.28 -1.85 27.47
N ARG A 67 2.07 -2.07 27.99
CA ARG A 67 1.74 -3.11 28.99
C ARG A 67 2.27 -4.51 28.60
N LEU A 68 2.60 -4.74 27.32
CA LEU A 68 2.88 -6.07 26.76
C LEU A 68 4.28 -6.15 26.10
N PHE A 69 5.18 -5.21 26.39
CA PHE A 69 6.51 -5.14 25.76
C PHE A 69 7.32 -6.43 25.87
N TRP A 70 7.21 -7.16 26.98
CA TRP A 70 7.96 -8.40 27.17
C TRP A 70 7.45 -9.52 26.26
N LEU A 71 6.15 -9.57 25.96
CA LEU A 71 5.56 -10.53 25.02
C LEU A 71 5.98 -10.23 23.58
N GLU A 72 6.01 -8.96 23.19
CA GLU A 72 6.48 -8.54 21.86
C GLU A 72 7.98 -8.84 21.63
N THR A 73 8.76 -8.83 22.70
CA THR A 73 10.22 -8.98 22.65
C THR A 73 10.67 -10.45 22.61
N CYS A 74 9.85 -11.36 23.13
CA CYS A 74 10.20 -12.78 23.22
C CYS A 74 9.72 -13.54 21.99
N SER A 75 10.60 -14.34 21.38
CA SER A 75 10.21 -15.25 20.30
C SER A 75 9.45 -16.46 20.83
N ARG A 76 9.79 -16.91 22.05
CA ARG A 76 9.13 -18.01 22.75
C ARG A 76 9.08 -17.75 24.25
N ILE A 77 8.01 -18.22 24.88
CA ILE A 77 7.81 -18.17 26.32
C ILE A 77 7.32 -19.54 26.81
N PHE A 78 7.75 -19.95 27.99
CA PHE A 78 7.29 -21.16 28.66
C PHE A 78 7.21 -20.92 30.17
N LEU A 79 6.03 -21.10 30.76
CA LEU A 79 5.80 -20.88 32.18
C LEU A 79 6.57 -21.90 33.01
N TYR A 80 7.53 -21.41 33.78
CA TYR A 80 8.31 -22.22 34.68
C TYR A 80 7.66 -22.27 36.07
N ARG A 81 7.07 -23.42 36.40
CA ARG A 81 6.43 -23.67 37.70
C ARG A 81 7.42 -24.02 38.83
N GLY A 82 8.71 -24.18 38.52
CA GLY A 82 9.73 -24.66 39.45
C GLY A 82 10.47 -23.55 40.21
N GLY A 83 9.79 -22.67 40.94
CA GLY A 83 10.49 -21.58 41.65
C GLY A 83 9.57 -20.65 42.43
N HIS A 84 9.79 -19.35 42.29
CA HIS A 84 8.99 -18.30 42.95
C HIS A 84 7.64 -18.04 42.25
N THR A 85 7.18 -18.94 41.39
CA THR A 85 5.89 -18.80 40.71
C THR A 85 4.76 -19.11 41.68
N ASN A 86 3.88 -18.15 41.94
CA ASN A 86 2.68 -18.34 42.75
C ASN A 86 1.41 -18.24 41.89
N THR A 87 0.28 -18.69 42.43
CA THR A 87 -0.98 -18.77 41.69
C THR A 87 -1.43 -17.40 41.17
N ALA A 88 -1.28 -16.34 41.98
CA ALA A 88 -1.60 -14.97 41.60
C ALA A 88 -0.79 -14.51 40.38
N GLY A 89 0.53 -14.74 40.37
CA GLY A 89 1.39 -14.40 39.24
C GLY A 89 1.04 -15.15 37.96
N VAL A 90 0.67 -16.43 38.06
CA VAL A 90 0.18 -17.21 36.91
C VAL A 90 -1.09 -16.57 36.33
N TYR A 91 -2.01 -16.13 37.19
CA TYR A 91 -3.24 -15.47 36.74
C TYR A 91 -3.02 -14.13 36.08
N PHE A 92 -2.16 -13.28 36.65
CA PHE A 92 -1.83 -12.00 36.00
C PHE A 92 -1.15 -12.22 34.65
N ALA A 93 -0.27 -13.21 34.53
CA ALA A 93 0.38 -13.48 33.26
C ALA A 93 -0.58 -14.07 32.21
N ALA A 94 -1.51 -14.92 32.64
CA ALA A 94 -2.62 -15.39 31.81
C ALA A 94 -3.48 -14.23 31.31
N HIS A 95 -3.79 -13.26 32.18
CA HIS A 95 -4.53 -12.05 31.81
C HIS A 95 -3.78 -11.20 30.77
N GLU A 96 -2.48 -10.91 30.99
CA GLU A 96 -1.67 -10.14 30.02
C GLU A 96 -1.52 -10.87 28.68
N LEU A 97 -1.33 -12.19 28.70
CA LEU A 97 -1.23 -12.99 27.48
C LEU A 97 -2.54 -12.97 26.69
N ARG A 98 -3.69 -13.09 27.38
CA ARG A 98 -5.01 -12.97 26.76
C ARG A 98 -5.21 -11.59 26.13
N ASP A 99 -4.93 -10.53 26.87
CA ASP A 99 -5.09 -9.15 26.39
C ASP A 99 -4.18 -8.90 25.16
N TYR A 100 -2.96 -9.45 25.16
CA TYR A 100 -2.08 -9.40 24.00
C TYR A 100 -2.67 -10.13 22.80
N LEU A 101 -3.10 -11.38 22.96
CA LEU A 101 -3.66 -12.16 21.87
C LEU A 101 -4.94 -11.52 21.30
N GLN A 102 -5.80 -10.97 22.16
CA GLN A 102 -6.98 -10.21 21.72
C GLN A 102 -6.61 -8.90 21.00
N SER A 103 -5.49 -8.27 21.34
CA SER A 103 -5.04 -7.07 20.63
C SER A 103 -4.46 -7.38 19.25
N VAL A 104 -3.82 -8.54 19.10
CA VAL A 104 -3.20 -8.98 17.84
C VAL A 104 -4.23 -9.64 16.92
N ASP A 105 -5.24 -10.29 17.49
CA ASP A 105 -6.35 -10.94 16.80
C ASP A 105 -7.70 -10.51 17.38
N PRO A 106 -8.11 -9.24 17.17
CA PRO A 106 -9.35 -8.71 17.73
C PRO A 106 -10.62 -9.38 17.18
N GLU A 107 -10.51 -10.02 16.01
CA GLU A 107 -11.61 -10.71 15.36
C GLU A 107 -11.67 -12.21 15.73
N GLY A 108 -10.71 -12.71 16.51
CA GLY A 108 -10.66 -14.10 16.96
C GLY A 108 -10.41 -15.11 15.81
N LYS A 109 -9.86 -14.65 14.69
CA LYS A 109 -9.59 -15.45 13.49
C LYS A 109 -8.57 -16.57 13.75
N PHE A 110 -7.76 -16.43 14.79
CA PHE A 110 -6.70 -17.35 15.22
C PHE A 110 -6.96 -17.86 16.64
N SER A 111 -8.22 -18.01 17.05
CA SER A 111 -8.59 -18.51 18.39
C SER A 111 -7.94 -19.86 18.74
N GLU A 112 -7.89 -20.82 17.81
CA GLU A 112 -7.23 -22.12 18.04
C GLU A 112 -5.71 -21.99 18.24
N VAL A 113 -5.06 -21.09 17.51
CA VAL A 113 -3.62 -20.81 17.67
C VAL A 113 -3.37 -20.08 18.99
N SER A 114 -4.23 -19.13 19.33
CA SER A 114 -4.19 -18.38 20.58
C SER A 114 -4.38 -19.33 21.77
N ASP A 115 -5.32 -20.28 21.67
CA ASP A 115 -5.53 -21.34 22.66
C ASP A 115 -4.29 -22.21 22.82
N ARG A 116 -3.65 -22.59 21.72
CA ARG A 116 -2.41 -23.36 21.75
C ARG A 116 -1.26 -22.57 22.39
N ILE A 117 -1.13 -21.29 22.07
CA ILE A 117 -0.11 -20.40 22.70
C ILE A 117 -0.36 -20.30 24.21
N CYS A 118 -1.61 -20.20 24.64
CA CYS A 118 -1.93 -20.14 26.07
C CYS A 118 -1.69 -21.48 26.76
N SER A 119 -2.07 -22.59 26.11
CA SER A 119 -1.84 -23.93 26.62
C SER A 119 -0.35 -24.23 26.73
N ASP A 120 0.43 -23.96 25.69
CA ASP A 120 1.88 -24.23 25.67
C ASP A 120 2.65 -23.22 26.54
N GLY A 121 2.16 -21.97 26.63
CA GLY A 121 2.78 -20.87 27.33
C GLY A 121 2.52 -20.89 28.84
N VAL A 122 1.25 -20.92 29.27
CA VAL A 122 0.84 -20.84 30.70
C VAL A 122 0.16 -22.12 31.20
N GLY A 123 -0.15 -23.08 30.32
CA GLY A 123 -0.81 -24.34 30.70
C GLY A 123 -2.33 -24.20 30.89
N LEU A 124 -2.95 -23.20 30.26
CA LEU A 124 -4.40 -22.93 30.30
C LEU A 124 -4.90 -22.56 28.89
N SER A 125 -6.09 -23.00 28.49
CA SER A 125 -6.73 -22.48 27.26
C SER A 125 -7.27 -21.07 27.45
N LEU A 126 -7.58 -20.30 26.39
CA LEU A 126 -8.30 -19.03 26.54
C LEU A 126 -9.64 -19.21 27.24
N SER A 127 -10.32 -20.33 27.00
CA SER A 127 -11.60 -20.63 27.65
C SER A 127 -11.44 -20.76 29.17
N ASP A 128 -10.43 -21.52 29.63
CA ASP A 128 -10.08 -21.65 31.05
C ASP A 128 -9.71 -20.29 31.65
N MET A 129 -8.94 -19.49 30.91
CA MET A 129 -8.57 -18.14 31.35
C MET A 129 -9.79 -17.23 31.48
N SER A 130 -10.76 -17.30 30.57
CA SER A 130 -11.98 -16.50 30.65
C SER A 130 -12.79 -16.83 31.90
N GLU A 131 -12.93 -18.12 32.23
CA GLU A 131 -13.64 -18.57 33.43
C GLU A 131 -12.94 -18.11 34.71
N VAL A 132 -11.61 -18.26 34.78
CA VAL A 132 -10.88 -17.88 35.98
C VAL A 132 -10.77 -16.37 36.17
N LEU A 133 -10.70 -15.60 35.09
CA LEU A 133 -10.53 -14.15 35.15
C LEU A 133 -11.83 -13.39 35.49
N GLN A 134 -13.01 -14.02 35.38
CA GLN A 134 -14.30 -13.39 35.78
C GLN A 134 -14.39 -13.07 37.29
N GLY A 135 -13.52 -13.65 38.13
CA GLY A 135 -13.52 -13.44 39.57
C GLY A 135 -12.62 -12.31 40.10
N MET A 136 -11.76 -11.70 39.27
CA MET A 136 -10.71 -10.78 39.75
C MET A 136 -11.03 -9.32 39.46
N LYS A 137 -10.82 -8.44 40.47
CA LYS A 137 -11.12 -7.00 40.41
C LYS A 137 -9.89 -6.08 40.33
N HIS A 138 -8.68 -6.64 40.21
CA HIS A 138 -7.45 -5.85 40.28
C HIS A 138 -6.73 -5.79 38.93
N GLU A 139 -6.55 -4.57 38.40
CA GLU A 139 -5.82 -4.26 37.16
C GLU A 139 -4.34 -3.95 37.41
N GLU A 140 -3.63 -4.78 38.17
CA GLU A 140 -2.18 -4.60 38.31
C GLU A 140 -1.44 -5.31 37.17
N ALA A 141 -0.55 -4.57 36.49
CA ALA A 141 0.30 -5.11 35.45
C ALA A 141 1.59 -5.70 36.05
N LEU A 142 2.03 -6.83 35.52
CA LEU A 142 3.29 -7.47 35.87
C LEU A 142 4.47 -6.64 35.37
N GLN A 143 5.48 -6.49 36.21
CA GLN A 143 6.72 -5.81 35.88
C GLN A 143 7.88 -6.80 35.86
N ILE A 144 8.88 -6.53 35.01
CA ILE A 144 10.11 -7.32 34.98
C ILE A 144 10.92 -7.02 36.24
N ILE A 145 10.91 -7.95 37.19
CA ILE A 145 11.67 -7.85 38.44
C ILE A 145 13.01 -8.60 38.37
N GLY A 146 13.20 -9.48 37.38
CA GLY A 146 14.48 -10.17 37.18
C GLY A 146 14.61 -10.81 35.80
N CYS A 147 15.82 -10.81 35.24
CA CYS A 147 16.17 -11.59 34.05
C CYS A 147 17.58 -12.14 34.22
N ARG A 148 17.74 -13.47 34.29
CA ARG A 148 19.01 -14.12 34.59
C ARG A 148 19.27 -15.39 33.80
N ASP A 149 20.52 -15.82 33.80
CA ASP A 149 20.90 -17.14 33.31
C ASP A 149 20.27 -18.28 34.12
N LEU A 150 20.02 -19.39 33.43
CA LEU A 150 19.57 -20.63 34.04
C LEU A 150 20.72 -21.28 34.80
N THR A 151 20.46 -21.74 36.01
CA THR A 151 21.42 -22.57 36.74
C THR A 151 21.45 -23.98 36.14
N SER A 152 22.58 -24.69 36.23
CA SER A 152 22.66 -26.08 35.71
C SER A 152 21.63 -27.03 36.36
N LYS A 153 21.18 -26.72 37.58
CA LYS A 153 20.09 -27.47 38.25
C LYS A 153 18.73 -27.20 37.58
N GLU A 154 18.45 -25.95 37.24
CA GLU A 154 17.23 -25.58 36.51
C GLU A 154 17.23 -26.15 35.10
N VAL A 155 18.35 -26.07 34.37
CA VAL A 155 18.46 -26.69 33.03
C VAL A 155 18.14 -28.18 33.09
N LYS A 156 18.71 -28.92 34.06
CA LYS A 156 18.41 -30.34 34.27
C LYS A 156 16.95 -30.61 34.64
N GLY A 157 16.35 -29.76 35.48
CA GLY A 157 14.95 -29.90 35.89
C GLY A 157 13.97 -29.60 34.75
N ILE A 158 14.29 -28.59 33.92
CA ILE A 158 13.46 -28.13 32.80
C ILE A 158 13.53 -29.12 31.64
N LYS A 159 14.71 -29.70 31.36
CA LYS A 159 14.93 -30.57 30.20
C LYS A 159 13.93 -31.75 30.10
N ASN A 160 13.42 -32.25 31.22
CA ASN A 160 12.46 -33.35 31.25
C ASN A 160 10.99 -32.91 31.05
N ASN A 161 10.71 -31.61 31.17
CA ASN A 161 9.35 -31.06 31.20
C ASN A 161 9.03 -30.15 30.02
N VAL A 162 9.97 -29.96 29.09
CA VAL A 162 9.80 -29.11 27.90
C VAL A 162 9.85 -29.93 26.62
N THR A 163 9.24 -29.40 25.57
CA THR A 163 9.21 -30.01 24.23
C THR A 163 10.63 -30.18 23.66
N GLU A 164 10.80 -31.11 22.70
CA GLU A 164 12.09 -31.36 22.03
C GLU A 164 12.73 -30.08 21.47
N GLU A 165 11.90 -29.15 21.03
CA GLU A 165 12.30 -27.85 20.51
C GLU A 165 12.97 -26.96 21.56
N TRP A 166 12.42 -26.91 22.78
CA TRP A 166 13.08 -26.26 23.92
C TRP A 166 14.32 -27.03 24.39
N GLN A 167 14.34 -28.36 24.25
CA GLN A 167 15.52 -29.14 24.59
C GLN A 167 16.70 -28.81 23.66
N ALA A 168 16.46 -28.53 22.38
CA ALA A 168 17.48 -28.07 21.44
C ALA A 168 18.06 -26.71 21.85
N LEU A 169 17.20 -25.79 22.29
CA LEU A 169 17.58 -24.48 22.82
C LEU A 169 18.35 -24.54 24.15
N LEU A 170 18.07 -25.56 24.98
CA LEU A 170 18.71 -25.78 26.26
C LEU A 170 19.97 -26.65 26.18
N GLN A 171 20.39 -27.08 24.98
CA GLN A 171 21.65 -27.78 24.85
C GLN A 171 22.78 -26.83 25.24
N GLU A 172 23.46 -27.14 26.36
CA GLU A 172 24.72 -26.51 26.70
C GLU A 172 25.61 -26.62 25.47
N SER A 173 25.96 -25.46 24.87
CA SER A 173 26.98 -25.42 23.84
C SER A 173 28.17 -26.20 24.42
N PRO A 174 28.62 -27.30 23.79
CA PRO A 174 29.71 -28.07 24.34
C PRO A 174 30.84 -27.09 24.57
N THR A 175 31.25 -26.95 25.84
CA THR A 175 32.34 -26.07 26.26
C THR A 175 33.44 -26.20 25.22
N ARG A 176 33.61 -25.18 24.39
CA ARG A 176 34.74 -25.09 23.48
C ARG A 176 35.95 -25.06 24.40
N CYS A 177 36.56 -26.22 24.64
CA CYS A 177 37.93 -26.28 25.10
C CYS A 177 38.73 -25.47 24.09
N CYS A 178 39.08 -24.25 24.48
CA CYS A 178 40.03 -23.41 23.78
C CYS A 178 41.34 -24.19 23.71
N LEU A 179 41.57 -24.91 22.61
CA LEU A 179 42.92 -25.06 22.09
C LEU A 179 43.37 -23.65 21.72
N ALA A 180 44.09 -23.02 22.65
CA ALA A 180 44.78 -21.77 22.43
C ALA A 180 45.89 -22.00 21.38
N VAL A 181 45.53 -21.94 20.11
CA VAL A 181 46.48 -21.69 19.03
C VAL A 181 46.74 -20.19 19.07
N SER A 182 47.93 -19.81 19.54
CA SER A 182 48.28 -18.42 19.79
C SER A 182 48.28 -17.61 18.49
N THR A 183 47.70 -16.42 18.57
CA THR A 183 47.69 -15.36 17.55
C THR A 183 49.09 -14.80 17.23
N ALA A 184 50.15 -15.34 17.84
CA ALA A 184 51.53 -14.95 17.58
C ALA A 184 52.03 -15.41 16.19
N SER A 185 51.55 -16.54 15.67
CA SER A 185 52.09 -17.11 14.42
C SER A 185 51.65 -16.37 13.14
N LEU A 186 50.48 -15.72 13.14
CA LEU A 186 50.00 -14.94 11.99
C LEU A 186 50.64 -13.56 11.88
N ILE A 187 50.97 -12.93 13.03
CA ILE A 187 51.66 -11.64 13.05
C ILE A 187 53.12 -11.79 12.61
N VAL A 188 53.78 -12.89 13.00
CA VAL A 188 55.15 -13.18 12.57
C VAL A 188 55.23 -13.43 11.07
N ALA A 189 54.27 -14.18 10.49
CA ALA A 189 54.23 -14.44 9.04
C ALA A 189 53.97 -13.17 8.22
N GLY A 190 53.10 -12.27 8.69
CA GLY A 190 52.83 -10.99 8.04
C GLY A 190 54.04 -10.05 8.04
N ILE A 191 54.77 -9.98 9.16
CA ILE A 191 55.96 -9.12 9.30
C ILE A 191 57.12 -9.66 8.45
N THR A 192 57.34 -10.98 8.38
CA THR A 192 58.38 -11.55 7.50
C THR A 192 58.09 -11.30 6.02
N THR A 193 56.83 -11.34 5.60
CA THR A 193 56.45 -11.13 4.19
C THR A 193 56.61 -9.66 3.79
N PHE A 194 56.26 -8.72 4.68
CA PHE A 194 56.43 -7.29 4.44
C PHE A 194 57.91 -6.86 4.42
N LEU A 195 58.76 -7.46 5.25
CA LEU A 195 60.20 -7.19 5.25
C LEU A 195 60.90 -7.81 4.03
N LEU A 196 60.48 -8.99 3.56
CA LEU A 196 60.99 -9.56 2.30
C LEU A 196 60.62 -8.71 1.09
N TYR A 197 59.40 -8.16 1.05
CA TYR A 197 58.95 -7.29 -0.03
C TYR A 197 59.75 -5.97 -0.07
N ARG A 198 60.08 -5.41 1.09
CA ARG A 198 60.88 -4.17 1.19
C ARG A 198 62.36 -4.38 0.86
N TRP A 199 62.88 -5.60 1.00
CA TRP A 199 64.26 -5.95 0.65
C TRP A 199 64.45 -6.22 -0.86
N LEU A 200 63.38 -6.62 -1.57
CA LEU A 200 63.44 -6.95 -3.00
C LEU A 200 63.12 -5.78 -3.95
N ALA A 201 62.81 -4.58 -3.44
CA ALA A 201 62.57 -3.41 -4.28
C ALA A 201 63.90 -2.71 -4.64
N PRO A 202 64.26 -2.58 -5.94
CA PRO A 202 65.50 -1.93 -6.35
C PRO A 202 65.49 -0.43 -6.10
N THR A 203 66.50 0.08 -5.39
CA THR A 203 66.75 1.51 -5.18
C THR A 203 67.38 2.13 -6.43
N GLY A 204 66.58 2.83 -7.24
CA GLY A 204 67.05 3.69 -8.32
C GLY A 204 67.06 5.16 -7.89
N ASN A 205 68.25 5.74 -7.75
CA ASN A 205 68.49 7.15 -7.43
C ASN A 205 68.75 7.92 -8.72
N SER A 206 67.98 8.95 -9.05
CA SER A 206 68.45 10.05 -9.91
C SER A 206 67.58 11.30 -9.76
N THR A 207 68.25 12.38 -9.39
CA THR A 207 67.82 13.77 -9.26
C THR A 207 67.70 14.47 -10.61
N GLY A 208 66.68 15.33 -10.81
CA GLY A 208 66.66 16.34 -11.89
C GLY A 208 65.25 16.86 -12.23
N PRO A 209 65.01 18.20 -12.28
CA PRO A 209 63.68 18.78 -12.50
C PRO A 209 63.46 19.27 -13.95
N LEU A 210 62.23 19.14 -14.47
CA LEU A 210 61.45 20.13 -15.26
C LEU A 210 60.41 19.50 -16.24
N SER A 211 59.23 20.12 -16.24
CA SER A 211 58.34 20.44 -17.38
C SER A 211 57.51 19.38 -18.14
N SER A 212 56.19 19.59 -18.06
CA SER A 212 55.09 19.51 -19.04
C SER A 212 54.90 18.33 -20.02
N ASN A 213 53.63 17.87 -20.02
CA ASN A 213 52.79 17.34 -21.11
C ASN A 213 52.83 15.85 -21.49
N ALA A 214 51.60 15.39 -21.76
CA ALA A 214 51.14 14.22 -22.52
C ALA A 214 50.98 12.86 -21.79
N GLY A 215 49.71 12.45 -21.66
CA GLY A 215 49.17 11.43 -22.55
C GLY A 215 49.26 9.94 -22.15
N SER A 216 48.12 9.43 -21.69
CA SER A 216 47.59 8.08 -21.91
C SER A 216 48.12 6.88 -21.10
N ASN A 217 47.15 6.00 -20.84
CA ASN A 217 47.24 4.56 -20.55
C ASN A 217 47.43 4.12 -19.10
N ASN A 218 46.31 4.03 -18.37
CA ASN A 218 46.13 3.10 -17.25
C ASN A 218 44.74 2.44 -17.30
N THR A 219 44.48 1.64 -18.33
CA THR A 219 43.25 0.82 -18.44
C THR A 219 43.41 -0.62 -17.95
N LYS A 220 44.60 -1.05 -17.51
CA LYS A 220 44.81 -2.42 -16.98
C LYS A 220 44.65 -2.56 -15.46
N LEU A 221 44.76 -1.47 -14.71
CA LEU A 221 44.60 -1.51 -13.24
C LEU A 221 43.13 -1.44 -12.82
N LEU A 222 42.32 -0.67 -13.55
CA LEU A 222 40.86 -0.60 -13.36
C LEU A 222 40.15 -1.90 -13.76
N ASP A 223 40.69 -2.65 -14.72
CA ASP A 223 40.12 -3.94 -15.14
C ASP A 223 40.34 -5.06 -14.10
N VAL A 224 41.46 -5.00 -13.35
CA VAL A 224 41.75 -5.92 -12.24
C VAL A 224 40.89 -5.57 -11.01
N VAL A 225 40.74 -4.28 -10.69
CA VAL A 225 39.86 -3.85 -9.60
C VAL A 225 38.40 -4.14 -9.92
N SER A 226 37.97 -3.98 -11.18
CA SER A 226 36.62 -4.35 -11.63
C SER A 226 36.35 -5.85 -11.53
N LYS A 227 37.32 -6.71 -11.91
CA LYS A 227 37.19 -8.17 -11.77
C LYS A 227 37.19 -8.65 -10.31
N VAL A 228 37.96 -8.01 -9.44
CA VAL A 228 37.96 -8.36 -8.01
C VAL A 228 36.66 -7.92 -7.33
N VAL A 229 36.12 -6.75 -7.68
CA VAL A 229 34.84 -6.28 -7.16
C VAL A 229 33.67 -7.09 -7.72
N ALA A 230 33.67 -7.46 -9.00
CA ALA A 230 32.64 -8.33 -9.59
C ALA A 230 32.64 -9.73 -8.93
N ASN A 231 33.81 -10.35 -8.76
CA ASN A 231 33.93 -11.69 -8.20
C ASN A 231 33.64 -11.73 -6.68
N THR A 232 33.85 -10.61 -5.97
CA THR A 232 33.49 -10.48 -4.55
C THR A 232 31.99 -10.20 -4.37
N THR A 233 31.37 -9.44 -5.28
CA THR A 233 29.93 -9.14 -5.22
C THR A 233 29.07 -10.36 -5.59
N GLU A 234 29.55 -11.19 -6.52
CA GLU A 234 28.90 -12.46 -6.90
C GLU A 234 28.98 -13.51 -5.78
N GLN A 235 30.05 -13.51 -4.98
CA GLN A 235 30.16 -14.37 -3.79
C GLN A 235 29.31 -13.91 -2.59
N ILE A 236 29.01 -12.61 -2.48
CA ILE A 236 28.24 -12.06 -1.35
C ILE A 236 26.73 -12.13 -1.59
N PHE A 237 26.26 -12.04 -2.84
CA PHE A 237 24.82 -12.06 -3.16
C PHE A 237 24.31 -13.36 -3.82
N GLY A 238 25.19 -14.32 -4.13
CA GLY A 238 24.82 -15.56 -4.84
C GLY A 238 24.41 -16.76 -3.97
N ARG A 239 24.21 -16.62 -2.66
CA ARG A 239 23.78 -17.74 -1.79
C ARG A 239 22.54 -17.40 -0.97
N SER A 240 21.38 -17.58 -1.60
CA SER A 240 20.13 -17.86 -0.89
C SER A 240 19.72 -19.33 -1.13
N MET A 241 19.41 -19.95 -0.01
CA MET A 241 19.03 -21.32 0.33
C MET A 241 18.26 -22.16 -0.71
N THR A 242 18.89 -23.23 -1.19
CA THR A 242 18.29 -24.58 -1.08
C THR A 242 19.33 -25.48 -0.40
N GLY A 243 18.98 -25.99 0.78
CA GLY A 243 19.86 -26.83 1.59
C GLY A 243 19.73 -28.29 1.21
N GLN A 244 20.82 -28.90 0.75
CA GLN A 244 21.11 -30.32 0.96
C GLN A 244 22.53 -30.45 1.50
N TYR A 245 22.65 -31.09 2.67
CA TYR A 245 23.90 -31.28 3.40
C TYR A 245 24.71 -32.47 2.85
N TYR A 246 25.98 -32.19 2.53
CA TYR A 246 27.23 -32.91 2.81
C TYR A 246 27.40 -34.42 2.47
N THR A 247 28.49 -34.74 1.76
CA THR A 247 29.80 -35.09 2.39
C THR A 247 30.96 -34.96 1.38
N PRO A 248 32.15 -34.47 1.78
CA PRO A 248 33.33 -34.41 0.92
C PRO A 248 34.36 -35.52 1.17
N ASN A 249 35.07 -35.85 0.08
CA ASN A 249 36.39 -36.47 -0.07
C ASN A 249 36.60 -37.97 0.21
N MET A 250 37.01 -38.69 -0.84
CA MET A 250 38.42 -39.11 -1.03
C MET A 250 38.64 -39.63 -2.45
N ASP A 251 39.75 -39.18 -3.06
CA ASP A 251 40.36 -39.72 -4.28
C ASP A 251 40.98 -41.09 -3.98
N VAL A 252 40.52 -42.17 -4.61
CA VAL A 252 41.33 -43.38 -4.86
C VAL A 252 40.97 -43.96 -6.23
N THR A 253 42.02 -44.30 -6.95
CA THR A 253 42.13 -44.68 -8.36
C THR A 253 41.34 -45.92 -8.81
N LEU A 254 40.94 -45.86 -10.08
CA LEU A 254 40.47 -46.95 -10.93
C LEU A 254 41.41 -48.18 -10.91
N GLY A 255 40.81 -49.36 -10.85
CA GLY A 255 41.44 -50.62 -11.28
C GLY A 255 41.61 -51.61 -10.15
N ASP A 256 40.55 -52.34 -9.81
CA ASP A 256 40.57 -53.81 -9.75
C ASP A 256 39.20 -54.34 -9.30
N ILE A 257 38.80 -55.46 -9.91
CA ILE A 257 37.66 -56.32 -9.58
C ILE A 257 36.34 -55.91 -10.25
N ALA A 258 36.33 -56.07 -11.57
CA ALA A 258 35.23 -56.81 -12.18
C ALA A 258 35.22 -58.25 -11.63
N THR A 259 34.01 -58.76 -11.35
CA THR A 259 33.65 -60.19 -11.26
C THR A 259 33.92 -60.93 -9.94
N ALA A 260 32.91 -60.95 -9.05
CA ALA A 260 32.51 -62.02 -8.10
C ALA A 260 31.69 -61.33 -6.99
N VAL A 261 30.36 -61.44 -6.89
CA VAL A 261 29.60 -62.66 -6.62
C VAL A 261 28.19 -62.47 -7.17
N ALA A 262 27.77 -63.45 -7.97
CA ALA A 262 26.41 -63.62 -8.44
C ALA A 262 25.48 -64.06 -7.29
N GLY A 263 24.24 -63.58 -7.37
CA GLY A 263 23.04 -64.42 -7.41
C GLY A 263 22.74 -65.32 -6.22
N ASN A 264 21.64 -65.00 -5.54
CA ASN A 264 20.77 -66.03 -4.96
C ASN A 264 19.29 -65.66 -5.23
N LEU A 265 18.76 -66.31 -6.26
CA LEU A 265 17.34 -66.59 -6.47
C LEU A 265 16.98 -67.83 -5.63
N SER A 266 15.82 -67.79 -4.97
CA SER A 266 14.80 -68.86 -4.95
C SER A 266 13.73 -68.46 -3.92
N HIS A 267 12.44 -68.62 -4.15
CA HIS A 267 11.81 -69.75 -4.82
C HIS A 267 10.39 -69.37 -5.29
N GLU A 268 10.10 -69.58 -6.57
CA GLU A 268 8.74 -69.73 -7.10
C GLU A 268 8.76 -70.88 -8.11
N ALA A 269 7.83 -71.82 -7.96
CA ALA A 269 7.52 -72.91 -8.90
C ALA A 269 6.12 -73.40 -8.50
N LEU A 270 5.16 -73.66 -9.39
CA LEU A 270 5.26 -74.30 -10.69
C LEU A 270 3.99 -73.99 -11.49
N HIS A 271 4.16 -73.82 -12.79
CA HIS A 271 3.08 -73.82 -13.78
C HIS A 271 2.95 -75.23 -14.38
N ASN A 272 1.73 -75.76 -14.49
CA ASN A 272 1.20 -76.46 -15.68
C ASN A 272 -0.11 -77.21 -15.33
N ILE A 273 -1.17 -76.96 -16.11
CA ILE A 273 -1.90 -77.94 -16.94
C ILE A 273 -3.21 -77.29 -17.49
N ASN A 274 -3.29 -77.27 -18.83
CA ASN A 274 -4.43 -77.44 -19.76
C ASN A 274 -5.79 -76.71 -19.69
N VAL A 275 -6.11 -76.11 -20.86
CA VAL A 275 -7.28 -76.37 -21.76
C VAL A 275 -8.69 -76.08 -21.23
N SER A 276 -9.39 -75.09 -21.82
CA SER A 276 -10.60 -75.24 -22.67
C SER A 276 -11.38 -73.94 -22.86
N ASP A 277 -11.92 -73.78 -24.06
CA ASP A 277 -12.93 -72.83 -24.53
C ASP A 277 -14.16 -72.64 -23.62
N ALA A 278 -14.79 -71.45 -23.68
CA ALA A 278 -16.17 -71.32 -24.19
C ALA A 278 -16.66 -69.85 -24.13
N THR A 279 -17.13 -69.39 -25.29
CA THR A 279 -18.06 -68.28 -25.53
C THR A 279 -19.35 -68.37 -24.69
N HIS A 280 -19.89 -67.23 -24.21
CA HIS A 280 -21.32 -66.93 -24.43
C HIS A 280 -21.72 -65.45 -24.21
N VAL A 281 -22.62 -65.05 -25.09
CA VAL A 281 -23.38 -63.80 -25.26
C VAL A 281 -24.44 -63.60 -24.16
N GLY A 282 -24.79 -62.34 -23.87
CA GLY A 282 -26.05 -61.98 -23.22
C GLY A 282 -26.33 -60.47 -23.17
N ASP A 283 -26.98 -59.95 -24.22
CA ASP A 283 -27.72 -58.68 -24.24
C ASP A 283 -28.93 -58.73 -23.27
N ALA A 284 -29.32 -57.58 -22.72
CA ALA A 284 -30.73 -57.21 -22.53
C ALA A 284 -30.89 -55.70 -22.22
N THR A 285 -31.51 -54.99 -23.16
CA THR A 285 -32.23 -53.72 -23.00
C THR A 285 -33.62 -53.97 -22.38
N HIS A 286 -34.13 -53.11 -21.48
CA HIS A 286 -35.49 -52.56 -21.60
C HIS A 286 -35.83 -51.43 -20.60
N VAL A 287 -36.64 -50.52 -21.13
CA VAL A 287 -37.35 -49.33 -20.59
C VAL A 287 -38.55 -49.72 -19.70
N SER A 288 -38.93 -48.87 -18.74
CA SER A 288 -40.34 -48.45 -18.49
C SER A 288 -40.48 -47.29 -17.49
N ASP A 289 -41.32 -46.33 -17.88
CA ASP A 289 -41.82 -45.17 -17.16
C ASP A 289 -42.58 -45.50 -15.86
N ALA A 290 -42.63 -44.52 -14.96
CA ALA A 290 -43.75 -44.34 -14.03
C ALA A 290 -44.07 -42.85 -13.86
N THR A 291 -45.23 -42.47 -14.38
CA THR A 291 -45.98 -41.23 -14.12
C THR A 291 -46.55 -41.20 -12.71
N HIS A 292 -46.50 -40.04 -12.02
CA HIS A 292 -47.62 -39.63 -11.16
C HIS A 292 -47.71 -38.10 -11.00
N VAL A 293 -48.92 -37.62 -11.31
CA VAL A 293 -49.48 -36.28 -11.16
C VAL A 293 -49.97 -36.09 -9.72
N SER A 294 -49.87 -34.87 -9.15
CA SER A 294 -50.99 -34.11 -8.55
C SER A 294 -50.55 -32.76 -7.96
N ASP A 295 -51.42 -31.77 -8.19
CA ASP A 295 -51.37 -30.35 -7.87
C ASP A 295 -51.29 -29.97 -6.38
N ALA A 296 -50.80 -28.75 -6.13
CA ALA A 296 -51.40 -27.84 -5.15
C ALA A 296 -51.04 -26.38 -5.48
N THR A 297 -51.96 -25.68 -6.16
CA THR A 297 -52.03 -24.23 -6.23
C THR A 297 -52.67 -23.70 -4.94
N HIS A 298 -52.04 -22.72 -4.28
CA HIS A 298 -52.75 -21.79 -3.41
C HIS A 298 -52.15 -20.39 -3.52
N VAL A 299 -52.96 -19.53 -4.14
CA VAL A 299 -52.84 -18.07 -4.18
C VAL A 299 -53.30 -17.53 -2.82
N SER A 300 -52.62 -16.48 -2.32
CA SER A 300 -53.22 -15.53 -1.39
C SER A 300 -52.61 -14.15 -1.65
N ASP A 301 -53.45 -13.29 -2.22
CA ASP A 301 -53.27 -11.86 -2.39
C ASP A 301 -53.11 -11.14 -1.04
N ALA A 302 -52.30 -10.09 -1.03
CA ALA A 302 -52.50 -8.96 -0.13
C ALA A 302 -52.09 -7.67 -0.86
N THR A 303 -53.09 -7.03 -1.47
CA THR A 303 -53.08 -5.64 -1.92
C THR A 303 -53.06 -4.68 -0.73
N HIS A 304 -52.13 -3.73 -0.71
CA HIS A 304 -52.39 -2.41 -0.14
C HIS A 304 -51.61 -1.33 -0.90
N VAL A 305 -52.38 -0.57 -1.68
CA VAL A 305 -51.99 0.66 -2.37
C VAL A 305 -52.30 1.83 -1.44
N SER A 306 -51.38 2.79 -1.34
CA SER A 306 -51.68 4.20 -1.07
C SER A 306 -50.64 5.06 -1.79
N ASP A 307 -51.04 5.66 -2.91
CA ASP A 307 -50.35 6.74 -3.60
C ASP A 307 -50.33 8.03 -2.77
N ALA A 308 -49.25 8.80 -2.88
CA ALA A 308 -49.30 10.26 -2.91
C ALA A 308 -48.06 10.84 -3.60
N THR A 309 -48.20 11.11 -4.88
CA THR A 309 -47.42 12.07 -5.68
C THR A 309 -47.46 13.49 -5.09
N GLN A 310 -46.30 14.15 -5.00
CA GLN A 310 -46.03 15.49 -5.57
C GLN A 310 -44.60 15.95 -5.21
N VAL A 311 -43.70 15.93 -6.19
CA VAL A 311 -42.39 16.61 -6.15
C VAL A 311 -42.48 17.80 -7.08
N SER A 312 -42.45 19.01 -6.52
CA SER A 312 -42.31 20.24 -7.28
C SER A 312 -40.85 20.65 -7.32
N THR A 313 -40.26 20.57 -8.51
CA THR A 313 -39.04 21.25 -8.94
C THR A 313 -39.18 22.76 -8.77
N ALA A 314 -38.21 23.40 -8.10
CA ALA A 314 -38.00 24.85 -8.18
C ALA A 314 -36.56 25.12 -8.63
N VAL A 315 -36.47 25.48 -9.92
CA VAL A 315 -35.33 26.12 -10.57
C VAL A 315 -35.12 27.50 -9.91
N ILE A 316 -33.91 27.82 -9.48
CA ILE A 316 -33.53 29.20 -9.15
C ILE A 316 -32.53 29.68 -10.20
N THR A 317 -33.05 30.45 -11.15
CA THR A 317 -32.28 31.32 -12.05
C THR A 317 -31.86 32.61 -11.35
N LYS A 318 -30.69 33.12 -11.76
CA LYS A 318 -30.13 34.41 -11.40
C LYS A 318 -31.05 35.61 -11.67
N ASP A 319 -30.84 36.61 -10.82
CA ASP A 319 -30.56 38.03 -11.11
C ASP A 319 -31.55 39.10 -10.62
N THR A 320 -30.96 40.26 -10.31
CA THR A 320 -31.50 41.60 -10.04
C THR A 320 -31.95 42.04 -8.62
N SER A 321 -31.12 42.95 -8.09
CA SER A 321 -31.34 44.03 -7.10
C SER A 321 -32.77 44.65 -7.13
N PRO A 322 -33.33 45.12 -5.99
CA PRO A 322 -33.12 46.52 -5.59
C PRO A 322 -33.18 46.86 -4.07
N ARG A 323 -32.50 47.97 -3.75
CA ARG A 323 -32.87 49.02 -2.76
C ARG A 323 -33.06 48.65 -1.28
N GLY A 324 -32.06 49.05 -0.49
CA GLY A 324 -32.13 50.26 0.34
C GLY A 324 -33.21 50.33 1.41
N TYR A 325 -32.81 50.01 2.65
CA TYR A 325 -33.38 50.61 3.85
C TYR A 325 -32.25 51.05 4.77
N GLU A 326 -32.14 52.38 4.91
CA GLU A 326 -31.42 53.04 5.99
C GLU A 326 -32.12 52.76 7.32
N THR A 327 -31.37 52.35 8.32
CA THR A 327 -31.71 52.60 9.72
C THR A 327 -30.47 53.08 10.46
N ASN A 328 -30.48 54.38 10.74
CA ASN A 328 -29.58 55.05 11.68
C ASN A 328 -29.66 54.37 13.05
N THR A 329 -28.51 54.04 13.64
CA THR A 329 -28.41 53.95 15.10
C THR A 329 -27.07 54.47 15.59
N THR A 330 -27.20 55.63 16.22
CA THR A 330 -26.37 56.42 17.11
C THR A 330 -25.12 55.76 17.70
N ALA A 331 -23.96 56.36 17.42
CA ALA A 331 -22.70 56.10 18.10
C ALA A 331 -22.72 56.70 19.52
N HIS A 332 -22.65 55.83 20.54
CA HIS A 332 -22.26 56.22 21.88
C HIS A 332 -20.77 55.91 22.07
N TYR A 333 -19.97 56.97 22.24
CA TYR A 333 -18.58 56.87 22.69
C TYR A 333 -18.57 56.28 24.11
N GLY A 334 -18.13 55.04 24.23
CA GLY A 334 -17.88 54.33 25.48
C GLY A 334 -16.39 54.07 25.63
N THR A 335 -15.85 54.62 26.71
CA THR A 335 -14.45 54.62 27.16
C THR A 335 -13.85 53.22 27.24
N THR A 336 -12.68 53.02 26.64
CA THR A 336 -11.89 51.79 26.69
C THR A 336 -11.34 51.56 28.10
N ALA A 337 -11.99 50.69 28.87
CA ALA A 337 -11.41 50.13 30.09
C ALA A 337 -10.58 48.89 29.72
N HIS A 338 -9.27 49.03 29.82
CA HIS A 338 -8.31 47.91 29.78
C HIS A 338 -8.57 46.98 30.97
N TYR A 339 -9.16 45.81 30.71
CA TYR A 339 -9.12 44.70 31.65
C TYR A 339 -8.00 43.75 31.25
N ASP A 340 -6.81 44.01 31.78
CA ASP A 340 -5.76 42.99 31.90
C ASP A 340 -6.14 42.08 33.08
N THR A 341 -7.03 41.12 32.84
CA THR A 341 -7.17 39.97 33.74
C THR A 341 -6.09 38.94 33.40
N PRO A 342 -5.21 38.57 34.35
CA PRO A 342 -4.24 37.51 34.12
C PRO A 342 -5.00 36.18 33.95
N LEU A 343 -4.86 35.55 32.78
CA LEU A 343 -5.27 34.17 32.55
C LEU A 343 -4.60 33.29 33.63
N LYS A 344 -5.39 32.83 34.59
CA LYS A 344 -4.94 31.88 35.62
C LYS A 344 -4.63 30.54 34.97
N ASN A 345 -3.35 30.18 34.99
CA ASN A 345 -2.75 28.86 34.79
C ASN A 345 -3.28 28.02 33.60
N GLU A 346 -2.70 28.26 32.42
CA GLU A 346 -2.81 27.45 31.19
C GLU A 346 -2.50 25.95 31.39
N THR A 347 -1.88 25.54 32.50
CA THR A 347 -1.41 24.17 32.74
C THR A 347 -2.52 23.13 32.98
N SER A 348 -3.78 23.54 33.21
CA SER A 348 -4.89 22.60 33.46
C SER A 348 -5.86 22.39 32.30
N LEU A 349 -5.78 23.19 31.22
CA LEU A 349 -6.78 23.19 30.14
C LEU A 349 -6.48 22.25 28.97
N PHE A 350 -5.27 21.68 28.89
CA PHE A 350 -4.84 20.87 27.74
C PHE A 350 -4.70 19.39 28.15
N SER A 351 -5.83 18.72 28.40
CA SER A 351 -5.87 17.24 28.46
C SER A 351 -6.01 16.59 27.06
N GLY A 352 -5.96 17.41 26.01
CA GLY A 352 -6.15 16.98 24.63
C GLY A 352 -5.06 16.06 24.09
N ALA A 353 -5.45 15.29 23.07
CA ALA A 353 -4.69 14.26 22.38
C ALA A 353 -3.17 14.51 22.34
N ARG A 354 -2.41 13.71 23.10
CA ARG A 354 -0.95 13.70 23.03
C ARG A 354 -0.54 13.02 21.73
N ILE A 355 0.22 13.72 20.90
CA ILE A 355 0.91 13.12 19.75
C ILE A 355 1.90 12.11 20.28
N ASP A 356 1.90 10.91 19.72
CA ASP A 356 2.87 9.89 20.09
C ASP A 356 4.30 10.39 19.77
N PRO A 357 5.25 10.24 20.69
CA PRO A 357 6.69 10.41 20.47
C PRO A 357 7.23 9.98 19.09
N SER A 358 6.76 8.85 18.57
CA SER A 358 7.16 8.27 17.29
C SER A 358 6.53 8.99 16.09
N ASP A 359 5.27 9.41 16.21
CA ASP A 359 4.59 10.20 15.18
C ASP A 359 5.20 11.59 15.03
N LEU A 360 5.57 12.23 16.15
CA LEU A 360 6.27 13.51 16.11
C LEU A 360 7.62 13.38 15.39
N ALA A 361 8.30 12.24 15.47
CA ALA A 361 9.56 12.00 14.75
C ALA A 361 9.36 11.87 13.22
N ARG A 362 8.20 11.35 12.78
CA ARG A 362 7.85 11.26 11.35
C ARG A 362 7.63 12.62 10.69
N LEU A 363 7.30 13.64 11.48
CA LEU A 363 7.08 15.00 11.01
C LEU A 363 8.39 15.81 10.84
N LEU A 364 9.53 15.25 11.25
CA LEU A 364 10.80 15.96 11.34
C LEU A 364 11.40 16.27 9.96
N THR A 365 11.86 17.50 9.76
CA THR A 365 12.54 17.97 8.54
C THR A 365 13.59 19.05 8.86
N MET A 366 14.42 19.39 7.86
CA MET A 366 15.39 20.49 7.94
C MET A 366 14.71 21.85 7.72
N CYS A 367 15.05 22.82 8.56
CA CYS A 367 14.48 24.17 8.52
C CYS A 367 15.20 25.08 7.51
N GLU A 368 14.50 25.58 6.49
CA GLU A 368 15.01 26.63 5.59
C GLU A 368 13.96 27.74 5.38
N GLY A 369 14.38 28.98 5.12
CA GLY A 369 13.50 30.11 4.74
C GLY A 369 13.01 30.99 5.89
N ASP A 370 12.09 31.91 5.56
CA ASP A 370 11.53 32.91 6.48
C ASP A 370 10.41 32.32 7.35
N TRP A 371 10.29 32.82 8.59
CA TRP A 371 9.39 32.30 9.62
C TRP A 371 8.55 33.41 10.25
N GLU A 372 7.26 33.13 10.43
CA GLU A 372 6.33 34.01 11.12
C GLU A 372 6.14 33.57 12.57
N LYS A 373 5.91 34.51 13.49
CA LYS A 373 5.60 34.14 14.88
C LYS A 373 4.24 33.48 14.93
N LEU A 374 4.17 32.30 15.55
CA LEU A 374 2.90 31.69 15.91
C LEU A 374 2.33 32.48 17.08
N ASP A 375 1.48 33.46 16.79
CA ASP A 375 0.88 34.29 17.84
C ASP A 375 0.06 33.38 18.78
N ALA A 376 0.27 33.59 20.08
CA ALA A 376 -0.50 32.90 21.11
C ALA A 376 -1.92 33.47 21.20
N ARG A 377 -2.17 34.68 20.64
CA ARG A 377 -3.49 35.30 20.63
C ARG A 377 -4.37 34.65 19.57
N LEU A 378 -5.42 34.02 20.08
CA LEU A 378 -6.26 32.97 19.52
C LEU A 378 -7.21 33.43 18.37
N GLY A 379 -6.76 34.21 17.39
CA GLY A 379 -7.66 34.78 16.37
C GLY A 379 -7.61 34.13 14.98
N LYS A 380 -6.46 33.63 14.53
CA LYS A 380 -6.28 33.17 13.14
C LYS A 380 -5.45 31.90 13.08
N TYR A 381 -5.99 30.88 12.44
CA TYR A 381 -5.26 29.65 12.14
C TYR A 381 -4.09 29.99 11.21
N PRO A 382 -2.85 29.60 11.54
CA PRO A 382 -1.68 29.88 10.70
C PRO A 382 -1.87 29.26 9.32
N CYS A 383 -1.27 29.88 8.31
CA CYS A 383 -1.34 29.39 6.92
C CYS A 383 -2.76 29.28 6.35
N GLY A 384 -3.74 29.96 6.95
CA GLY A 384 -5.11 29.91 6.45
C GLY A 384 -5.87 28.64 6.77
N GLY A 385 -5.32 27.74 7.61
CA GLY A 385 -5.81 26.36 7.74
C GLY A 385 -5.04 25.35 6.88
N GLY A 386 -4.17 25.84 5.99
CA GLY A 386 -3.32 25.02 5.14
C GLY A 386 -2.07 24.48 5.84
N PRO A 387 -1.29 23.64 5.15
CA PRO A 387 -0.10 23.03 5.71
C PRO A 387 1.09 23.98 5.85
N GLY A 388 2.05 23.55 6.66
CA GLY A 388 3.33 24.20 6.79
C GLY A 388 4.27 23.45 7.71
N GLN A 389 5.27 24.16 8.20
CA GLN A 389 6.25 23.70 9.17
C GLN A 389 6.18 24.57 10.42
N VAL A 390 6.34 23.95 11.59
CA VAL A 390 6.44 24.65 12.87
C VAL A 390 7.76 24.27 13.55
N ARG A 391 8.38 25.25 14.20
CA ARG A 391 9.51 25.03 15.11
C ARG A 391 9.33 25.88 16.37
N CYS A 392 9.75 25.34 17.50
CA CYS A 392 9.64 26.02 18.79
C CYS A 392 11.02 26.20 19.40
N ALA A 393 11.26 27.36 20.02
CA ALA A 393 12.50 27.60 20.75
C ALA A 393 12.57 26.71 22.01
N THR A 394 13.76 26.20 22.30
CA THR A 394 14.09 25.56 23.58
C THR A 394 13.87 26.55 24.74
N PRO A 395 13.84 26.08 26.00
CA PRO A 395 13.76 26.97 27.16
C PRO A 395 14.84 28.07 27.19
N GLU A 396 16.02 27.81 26.62
CA GLU A 396 17.14 28.75 26.49
C GLU A 396 16.94 29.80 25.37
N GLY A 397 15.81 29.75 24.65
CA GLY A 397 15.50 30.66 23.56
C GLY A 397 16.18 30.32 22.23
N THR A 398 16.94 29.22 22.16
CA THR A 398 17.55 28.74 20.92
C THR A 398 16.56 27.92 20.11
N PHE A 399 16.48 28.10 18.79
CA PHE A 399 15.67 27.22 17.95
C PHE A 399 16.52 26.00 17.57
N PRO A 400 16.18 24.78 18.04
CA PRO A 400 16.85 23.60 17.53
C PRO A 400 16.61 23.50 16.03
N GLY A 401 17.54 22.94 15.26
CA GLY A 401 17.44 22.80 13.80
C GLY A 401 16.32 21.86 13.31
N ALA A 402 15.42 21.44 14.21
CA ALA A 402 14.31 20.54 13.97
C ALA A 402 13.04 21.31 13.63
N CYS A 403 12.49 21.04 12.44
CA CYS A 403 11.19 21.53 12.01
C CYS A 403 10.20 20.37 11.92
N TYR A 404 8.93 20.64 12.20
CA TYR A 404 7.86 19.64 12.19
C TYR A 404 6.77 20.06 11.21
N HIS A 405 6.39 19.19 10.29
CA HIS A 405 5.26 19.44 9.39
C HIS A 405 3.91 19.40 10.12
N PHE A 406 2.94 20.18 9.65
CA PHE A 406 1.55 20.19 10.11
C PHE A 406 0.57 20.46 8.96
N GLY A 407 -0.72 20.19 9.20
CA GLY A 407 -1.80 20.33 8.22
C GLY A 407 -1.78 19.23 7.16
N ALA A 408 -2.83 19.09 6.35
CA ALA A 408 -2.85 18.10 5.28
C ALA A 408 -1.63 18.26 4.33
N PRO A 409 -0.87 17.19 4.05
CA PRO A 409 -1.16 15.76 4.28
C PRO A 409 -0.77 15.14 5.64
N TRP A 410 -0.20 15.87 6.60
CA TRP A 410 0.49 15.30 7.76
C TRP A 410 -0.39 14.94 8.98
N THR A 411 -1.70 14.79 8.81
CA THR A 411 -2.71 14.40 9.83
C THR A 411 -2.88 15.34 11.04
N TYR A 412 -1.79 15.88 11.56
CA TYR A 412 -1.74 16.69 12.74
C TYR A 412 -1.83 18.17 12.40
N ASP A 413 -2.66 18.84 13.17
CA ASP A 413 -2.85 20.26 13.09
C ASP A 413 -1.69 21.02 13.78
N VAL A 414 -1.52 22.31 13.45
CA VAL A 414 -0.36 23.09 13.92
C VAL A 414 -0.24 23.15 15.46
N PHE A 415 -1.37 23.15 16.16
CA PHE A 415 -1.41 23.28 17.60
C PHE A 415 -1.23 21.94 18.28
N ALA A 416 -1.73 20.85 17.69
CA ALA A 416 -1.41 19.49 18.10
C ALA A 416 0.12 19.27 18.04
N VAL A 417 0.76 19.65 16.92
CA VAL A 417 2.22 19.55 16.77
C VAL A 417 2.94 20.41 17.81
N ARG A 418 2.54 21.66 17.99
CA ARG A 418 3.08 22.56 19.02
C ARG A 418 2.99 21.92 20.42
N ASN A 419 1.85 21.36 20.77
CA ASN A 419 1.61 20.76 22.08
C ASN A 419 2.44 19.49 22.27
N GLY A 420 2.61 18.68 21.22
CA GLY A 420 3.52 17.53 21.21
C GLY A 420 4.98 17.94 21.48
N ILE A 421 5.46 19.02 20.85
CA ILE A 421 6.80 19.57 21.10
C ILE A 421 6.94 20.04 22.56
N LYS A 422 5.93 20.77 23.08
CA LYS A 422 5.91 21.24 24.48
C LYS A 422 5.95 20.08 25.46
N ALA A 423 5.18 19.01 25.22
CA ALA A 423 5.08 17.85 26.10
C ALA A 423 6.44 17.14 26.28
N ARG A 424 7.29 17.13 25.25
CA ARG A 424 8.66 16.57 25.33
C ARG A 424 9.67 17.48 26.03
N ARG A 425 9.25 18.61 26.59
CA ARG A 425 10.12 19.65 27.19
C ARG A 425 11.18 20.20 26.24
N TRP A 426 11.00 20.02 24.93
CA TRP A 426 11.90 20.54 23.91
C TRP A 426 11.71 22.03 23.62
N GLY A 427 10.69 22.65 24.23
CA GLY A 427 10.48 24.08 24.17
C GLY A 427 9.16 24.49 24.82
N THR A 428 9.23 25.31 25.87
CA THR A 428 8.09 26.14 26.32
C THR A 428 8.08 27.49 25.60
N GLY A 429 9.09 27.74 24.75
CA GLY A 429 9.36 29.01 24.12
C GLY A 429 8.42 29.35 22.96
N LYS A 430 8.67 30.53 22.39
CA LYS A 430 7.95 31.07 21.23
C LYS A 430 8.10 30.11 20.05
N CYS A 431 6.98 29.68 19.49
CA CYS A 431 6.97 28.92 18.25
C CYS A 431 6.85 29.85 17.05
N VAL A 432 7.45 29.45 15.94
CA VAL A 432 7.35 30.12 14.66
C VAL A 432 6.88 29.12 13.61
N VAL A 433 6.12 29.60 12.65
CA VAL A 433 5.52 28.80 11.57
C VAL A 433 5.99 29.32 10.22
N LYS A 434 6.07 28.41 9.26
CA LYS A 434 6.32 28.70 7.87
C LYS A 434 5.27 27.96 7.05
N CYS A 435 4.53 28.69 6.24
CA CYS A 435 3.50 28.08 5.40
C CYS A 435 4.11 27.47 4.14
N ASP A 436 3.58 26.31 3.75
CA ASP A 436 3.96 25.73 2.46
C ASP A 436 3.51 26.67 1.35
N ARG A 437 4.36 26.82 0.34
CA ARG A 437 3.97 27.56 -0.86
C ARG A 437 2.88 26.78 -1.59
N LYS A 438 1.95 27.47 -2.24
CA LYS A 438 0.82 26.83 -2.94
C LYS A 438 1.26 25.77 -3.96
N ASP A 439 2.40 25.96 -4.63
CA ASP A 439 3.00 25.02 -5.57
C ASP A 439 3.58 23.76 -4.91
N MET A 440 3.83 23.78 -3.59
CA MET A 440 4.39 22.66 -2.82
C MET A 440 3.34 21.81 -2.11
N ILE A 441 2.14 22.36 -1.87
CA ILE A 441 1.06 21.65 -1.15
C ILE A 441 0.70 20.35 -1.85
N LEU A 442 0.40 20.41 -3.16
CA LEU A 442 -0.04 19.24 -3.91
C LEU A 442 1.06 18.19 -4.12
N PRO A 443 2.32 18.56 -4.47
CA PRO A 443 3.42 17.61 -4.49
C PRO A 443 3.64 16.90 -3.16
N ASN A 444 3.56 17.63 -2.03
CA ASN A 444 3.70 17.04 -0.71
C ASN A 444 2.54 16.09 -0.40
N LEU A 445 1.30 16.48 -0.72
CA LEU A 445 0.11 15.64 -0.60
C LEU A 445 0.24 14.34 -1.39
N TRP A 446 0.65 14.42 -2.65
CA TRP A 446 0.87 13.25 -3.49
C TRP A 446 1.94 12.32 -2.91
N ALA A 447 3.11 12.87 -2.56
CA ALA A 447 4.22 12.09 -2.03
C ALA A 447 3.88 11.40 -0.70
N GLN A 448 3.08 12.05 0.17
CA GLN A 448 2.62 11.41 1.39
C GLN A 448 1.56 10.34 1.12
N THR A 449 0.64 10.58 0.18
CA THR A 449 -0.36 9.57 -0.23
C THR A 449 0.33 8.33 -0.78
N GLU A 450 1.31 8.53 -1.66
CA GLU A 450 2.15 7.47 -2.23
C GLU A 450 2.90 6.65 -1.18
N ARG A 451 3.46 7.31 -0.15
CA ARG A 451 4.17 6.63 0.93
C ARG A 451 3.27 5.80 1.85
N ASN A 452 2.03 6.23 2.04
CA ASN A 452 1.13 5.62 3.03
C ASN A 452 0.13 4.63 2.41
N LEU A 453 -0.07 4.66 1.09
CA LEU A 453 -1.03 3.80 0.39
C LEU A 453 -0.35 3.02 -0.74
N PRO A 454 -0.47 1.68 -0.77
CA PRO A 454 0.07 0.86 -1.85
C PRO A 454 -0.67 1.13 -3.17
N GLY A 455 0.03 1.00 -4.30
CA GLY A 455 -0.57 1.13 -5.64
C GLY A 455 -0.88 2.56 -6.08
N ILE A 456 -0.61 3.56 -5.24
CA ILE A 456 -0.58 4.95 -5.67
C ILE A 456 0.67 5.17 -6.53
N PRO A 457 0.50 5.60 -7.79
CA PRO A 457 1.64 5.77 -8.69
C PRO A 457 2.46 6.99 -8.29
N GLU A 458 3.75 6.94 -8.63
CA GLU A 458 4.66 8.08 -8.45
C GLU A 458 4.04 9.36 -9.01
N ARG A 459 4.33 10.47 -8.31
CA ARG A 459 3.97 11.80 -8.78
C ARG A 459 4.48 11.98 -10.21
N PRO A 460 3.61 12.35 -11.17
CA PRO A 460 4.06 12.54 -12.53
C PRO A 460 5.20 13.56 -12.62
N GLY A 461 6.17 13.25 -13.49
CA GLY A 461 7.27 14.17 -13.78
C GLY A 461 6.78 15.48 -14.43
N PRO A 462 7.63 16.52 -14.44
CA PRO A 462 7.39 17.70 -15.27
C PRO A 462 7.22 17.26 -16.73
N GLY A 463 6.23 17.82 -17.46
CA GLY A 463 5.92 17.41 -18.84
C GLY A 463 4.82 16.36 -18.94
N PHE A 464 3.99 16.25 -17.91
CA PHE A 464 2.91 15.25 -17.81
C PHE A 464 2.00 15.12 -19.04
N LEU A 465 1.87 16.18 -19.85
CA LEU A 465 1.54 16.09 -21.27
C LEU A 465 2.64 16.85 -22.03
N ASP A 466 3.59 16.16 -22.68
CA ASP A 466 4.80 16.82 -23.22
C ASP A 466 4.53 17.89 -24.30
N PHE A 467 3.28 18.05 -24.74
CA PHE A 467 2.89 18.97 -25.80
C PHE A 467 2.52 20.37 -25.29
N THR A 468 2.37 20.60 -23.98
CA THR A 468 2.19 21.95 -23.47
C THR A 468 3.56 22.62 -23.30
N TYR A 469 3.75 23.77 -23.95
CA TYR A 469 4.98 24.59 -23.84
C TYR A 469 5.33 24.98 -22.40
N THR A 470 4.32 24.99 -21.53
CA THR A 470 4.47 25.10 -20.08
C THR A 470 4.55 23.70 -19.51
N LEU A 471 5.53 23.43 -18.65
CA LEU A 471 5.48 22.32 -17.70
C LEU A 471 4.12 22.42 -17.00
N SER A 472 3.16 21.55 -17.38
CA SER A 472 1.85 21.58 -16.76
C SER A 472 2.03 21.13 -15.31
N ASP A 473 1.94 22.08 -14.38
CA ASP A 473 1.90 21.75 -12.97
C ASP A 473 0.71 20.81 -12.72
N ILE A 474 0.92 19.84 -11.83
CA ILE A 474 -0.14 18.91 -11.43
C ILE A 474 -1.27 19.74 -10.81
N GLU A 475 -2.50 19.49 -11.24
CA GLU A 475 -3.66 20.18 -10.70
C GLU A 475 -4.30 19.35 -9.58
N PRO A 476 -4.97 19.98 -8.59
CA PRO A 476 -5.70 19.24 -7.56
C PRO A 476 -6.73 18.25 -8.12
N ARG A 477 -7.27 18.52 -9.32
CA ARG A 477 -8.17 17.62 -10.04
C ARG A 477 -7.49 16.32 -10.46
N ASP A 478 -6.21 16.35 -10.82
CA ASP A 478 -5.44 15.17 -11.21
C ASP A 478 -5.25 14.24 -10.00
N PHE A 479 -4.93 14.82 -8.84
CA PHE A 479 -4.83 14.05 -7.60
C PHE A 479 -6.17 13.43 -7.18
N ARG A 480 -7.26 14.21 -7.29
CA ARG A 480 -8.60 13.70 -6.98
C ARG A 480 -9.01 12.55 -7.90
N ALA A 481 -8.77 12.67 -9.20
CA ALA A 481 -9.05 11.63 -10.18
C ALA A 481 -8.28 10.33 -9.87
N MET A 482 -6.98 10.48 -9.58
CA MET A 482 -6.11 9.37 -9.19
C MET A 482 -6.63 8.68 -7.92
N LEU A 483 -7.01 9.47 -6.91
CA LEU A 483 -7.48 8.95 -5.64
C LEU A 483 -8.87 8.32 -5.77
N GLU A 484 -9.80 8.90 -6.53
CA GLU A 484 -11.13 8.33 -6.76
C GLU A 484 -11.09 6.98 -7.48
N ALA A 485 -10.15 6.80 -8.41
CA ALA A 485 -9.99 5.55 -9.13
C ALA A 485 -9.48 4.40 -8.24
N ARG A 486 -8.66 4.72 -7.22
CA ARG A 486 -7.97 3.71 -6.37
C ARG A 486 -8.56 3.56 -4.98
N ALA A 487 -9.04 4.65 -4.42
CA ALA A 487 -9.65 4.77 -3.11
C ALA A 487 -11.01 5.48 -3.26
N PRO A 488 -12.04 4.77 -3.76
CA PRO A 488 -13.38 5.32 -3.90
C PRO A 488 -13.95 5.77 -2.55
N VAL A 489 -14.86 6.74 -2.60
CA VAL A 489 -15.56 7.24 -1.41
C VAL A 489 -16.52 6.19 -0.88
N ILE A 490 -16.47 5.94 0.43
CA ILE A 490 -17.48 5.15 1.13
C ILE A 490 -18.57 6.11 1.58
N GLU A 491 -19.67 6.15 0.83
CA GLU A 491 -20.79 7.07 1.09
C GLU A 491 -21.37 6.89 2.50
N SER A 492 -21.51 5.64 2.97
CA SER A 492 -22.00 5.35 4.32
C SER A 492 -21.09 5.85 5.44
N CYS A 493 -19.83 6.12 5.13
CA CYS A 493 -18.81 6.63 6.05
C CYS A 493 -18.43 8.09 5.78
N SER A 494 -19.11 8.75 4.84
CA SER A 494 -18.82 10.12 4.44
C SER A 494 -20.03 11.02 4.69
N GLY A 495 -19.80 12.33 4.68
CA GLY A 495 -20.85 13.33 4.73
C GLY A 495 -20.43 14.57 5.49
N SER A 496 -21.39 15.21 6.15
CA SER A 496 -21.12 16.43 6.92
C SER A 496 -21.83 16.44 8.26
N CYS A 497 -21.34 17.30 9.14
CA CYS A 497 -21.82 17.53 10.49
C CYS A 497 -21.61 19.00 10.89
N ALA A 498 -22.42 19.49 11.82
CA ALA A 498 -22.28 20.82 12.40
C ALA A 498 -22.13 20.68 13.92
N GLY A 499 -21.16 21.35 14.52
CA GLY A 499 -20.87 21.24 15.95
C GLY A 499 -20.19 19.93 16.34
N SER A 500 -20.78 19.14 17.25
CA SER A 500 -20.15 17.93 17.85
C SER A 500 -20.04 16.73 16.90
N CYS A 501 -19.23 16.84 15.85
CA CYS A 501 -18.94 15.80 14.86
C CYS A 501 -18.42 14.49 15.47
N GLU A 502 -17.78 14.54 16.64
CA GLU A 502 -17.31 13.35 17.38
C GLU A 502 -18.43 12.37 17.75
N LYS A 503 -19.69 12.85 17.81
CA LYS A 503 -20.86 12.03 18.13
C LYS A 503 -21.53 11.44 16.89
N ASP A 504 -21.11 11.83 15.69
CA ASP A 504 -21.65 11.27 14.46
C ASP A 504 -21.27 9.79 14.37
N ARG A 505 -22.27 8.92 14.19
CA ARG A 505 -22.07 7.46 14.16
C ARG A 505 -21.12 7.04 13.03
N ARG A 506 -21.05 7.80 11.94
CA ARG A 506 -20.14 7.55 10.81
C ARG A 506 -18.70 7.84 11.22
N VAL A 507 -18.47 8.93 11.95
CA VAL A 507 -17.14 9.31 12.45
C VAL A 507 -16.60 8.27 13.44
N LEU A 508 -17.46 7.70 14.29
CA LEU A 508 -17.06 6.76 15.35
C LEU A 508 -16.67 5.37 14.84
N ASN A 509 -17.27 4.89 13.76
CA ASN A 509 -17.21 3.47 13.38
C ASN A 509 -16.46 3.20 12.07
N CYS A 510 -16.09 4.24 11.33
CA CYS A 510 -15.46 4.07 10.02
C CYS A 510 -13.94 4.13 10.12
N SER A 511 -13.31 3.02 9.74
CA SER A 511 -11.89 2.94 9.42
C SER A 511 -11.71 3.25 7.94
N CYS A 512 -10.77 4.15 7.64
CA CYS A 512 -10.52 4.68 6.32
C CYS A 512 -9.05 4.49 5.94
N ASP A 513 -8.78 4.05 4.72
CA ASP A 513 -7.41 4.11 4.18
C ASP A 513 -7.00 5.57 3.95
N VAL A 514 -7.95 6.42 3.53
CA VAL A 514 -7.80 7.88 3.54
C VAL A 514 -9.02 8.52 4.19
N ALA A 515 -8.81 9.19 5.31
CA ALA A 515 -9.80 10.02 5.98
C ALA A 515 -9.46 11.49 5.73
N GLN A 516 -10.32 12.20 5.01
CA GLN A 516 -10.19 13.64 4.79
C GLN A 516 -11.27 14.36 5.59
N VAL A 517 -10.88 15.38 6.35
CA VAL A 517 -11.78 16.22 7.14
C VAL A 517 -11.52 17.68 6.80
N ASN A 518 -12.59 18.41 6.50
CA ASN A 518 -12.56 19.81 6.16
C ASN A 518 -13.55 20.60 7.02
N CYS A 519 -13.05 21.51 7.85
CA CYS A 519 -13.86 22.19 8.87
C CYS A 519 -13.80 23.71 8.75
N ASP A 520 -14.96 24.35 8.67
CA ASP A 520 -15.11 25.80 8.70
C ASP A 520 -15.17 26.33 10.12
N MET A 521 -14.37 27.36 10.38
CA MET A 521 -14.25 28.02 11.67
C MET A 521 -15.16 29.23 11.74
N ARG A 522 -15.99 29.30 12.79
CA ARG A 522 -17.08 30.28 12.93
C ARG A 522 -16.60 31.74 12.90
N GLU A 523 -15.51 32.07 13.60
CA GLU A 523 -15.05 33.46 13.75
C GLU A 523 -14.11 33.92 12.63
N SER A 524 -13.22 33.03 12.16
CA SER A 524 -12.16 33.42 11.24
C SER A 524 -12.51 33.27 9.76
N LYS A 525 -13.64 32.60 9.43
CA LYS A 525 -14.00 32.17 8.06
C LYS A 525 -12.86 31.39 7.39
N GLN A 526 -12.03 30.71 8.19
CA GLN A 526 -10.97 29.84 7.70
C GLN A 526 -11.46 28.40 7.69
N THR A 527 -10.91 27.65 6.78
CA THR A 527 -11.27 26.26 6.53
C THR A 527 -10.02 25.43 6.83
N ILE A 528 -10.10 24.53 7.81
CA ILE A 528 -8.99 23.67 8.23
C ILE A 528 -9.15 22.32 7.55
N GLU A 529 -8.12 21.92 6.81
CA GLU A 529 -8.07 20.63 6.13
C GLU A 529 -7.09 19.69 6.86
N SER A 530 -7.55 18.49 7.18
CA SER A 530 -6.71 17.40 7.68
C SER A 530 -6.95 16.12 6.89
N ILE A 531 -5.87 15.37 6.68
CA ILE A 531 -5.88 14.08 6.00
C ILE A 531 -5.12 13.07 6.86
N GLY A 532 -5.80 11.97 7.18
CA GLY A 532 -5.24 10.81 7.85
C GLY A 532 -5.18 9.62 6.91
N TYR A 533 -4.14 8.79 7.07
CA TYR A 533 -3.97 7.54 6.32
C TYR A 533 -4.08 6.35 7.24
N ASN A 534 -4.74 5.28 6.78
CA ASN A 534 -4.97 4.02 7.51
C ASN A 534 -5.43 4.29 8.95
N THR A 535 -6.48 5.10 9.10
CA THR A 535 -6.92 5.65 10.38
C THR A 535 -8.45 5.76 10.45
N THR A 536 -8.99 6.07 11.62
CA THR A 536 -10.43 6.33 11.75
C THR A 536 -10.73 7.82 11.58
N LEU A 537 -11.94 8.14 11.11
CA LEU A 537 -12.41 9.53 11.08
C LEU A 537 -12.34 10.18 12.46
N LYS A 538 -12.72 9.43 13.51
CA LYS A 538 -12.63 9.85 14.91
C LYS A 538 -11.23 10.31 15.28
N ASP A 539 -10.20 9.58 14.86
CA ASP A 539 -8.81 9.95 15.16
C ASP A 539 -8.41 11.23 14.43
N VAL A 540 -8.79 11.40 13.16
CA VAL A 540 -8.54 12.67 12.42
C VAL A 540 -9.21 13.85 13.12
N PHE A 541 -10.47 13.73 13.52
CA PHE A 541 -11.17 14.78 14.30
C PHE A 541 -10.50 15.06 15.65
N LYS A 542 -10.04 14.02 16.35
CA LYS A 542 -9.32 14.15 17.63
C LYS A 542 -8.00 14.93 17.50
N PHE A 543 -7.39 14.91 16.32
CA PHE A 543 -6.17 15.68 16.04
C PHE A 543 -6.42 17.13 15.60
N LEU A 544 -7.67 17.50 15.33
CA LEU A 544 -8.06 18.89 15.06
C LEU A 544 -8.24 19.65 16.39
N TYR A 545 -7.49 20.73 16.57
CA TYR A 545 -7.54 21.59 17.76
C TYR A 545 -8.93 22.13 18.13
N PRO A 546 -9.79 22.54 17.17
CA PRO A 546 -11.17 22.97 17.45
C PRO A 546 -11.97 21.99 18.32
N TYR A 547 -11.69 20.70 18.22
CA TYR A 547 -12.42 19.64 18.93
C TYR A 547 -11.81 19.32 20.29
N ASN A 548 -10.54 19.66 20.49
CA ASN A 548 -9.80 19.27 21.69
C ASN A 548 -9.89 20.29 22.83
N ILE A 549 -10.49 21.46 22.60
CA ILE A 549 -10.47 22.58 23.55
C ILE A 549 -11.86 23.12 23.74
N LYS A 550 -12.23 23.29 25.01
CA LYS A 550 -13.50 23.88 25.46
C LYS A 550 -13.53 25.41 25.28
N ASN A 551 -12.87 25.96 24.26
CA ASN A 551 -12.85 27.40 24.03
C ASN A 551 -13.83 27.72 22.90
N ASP A 552 -14.84 28.53 23.22
CA ASP A 552 -15.96 28.84 22.34
C ASP A 552 -15.50 29.55 21.04
N ASP A 553 -14.35 30.23 21.07
CA ASP A 553 -13.79 30.98 19.92
C ASP A 553 -13.42 30.09 18.71
N TYR A 554 -13.26 28.78 18.91
CA TYR A 554 -12.85 27.83 17.87
C TYR A 554 -13.90 26.76 17.60
N GLU A 555 -15.17 27.03 17.88
CA GLU A 555 -16.23 26.11 17.51
C GLU A 555 -16.27 25.95 15.98
N ALA A 556 -16.03 24.72 15.51
CA ALA A 556 -16.21 24.38 14.10
C ALA A 556 -17.70 24.47 13.76
N SER A 557 -18.07 25.39 12.86
CA SER A 557 -19.47 25.60 12.52
C SER A 557 -20.02 24.50 11.62
N TYR A 558 -19.16 23.98 10.73
CA TYR A 558 -19.52 22.98 9.75
C TYR A 558 -18.27 22.19 9.37
N CYS A 559 -18.38 20.86 9.33
CA CYS A 559 -17.33 20.01 8.81
C CYS A 559 -17.89 19.05 7.78
N GLU A 560 -17.15 18.92 6.68
CA GLU A 560 -17.30 17.87 5.69
C GLU A 560 -16.21 16.84 5.91
N PHE A 561 -16.55 15.56 5.84
CA PHE A 561 -15.61 14.48 5.99
C PHE A 561 -15.86 13.40 4.93
N VAL A 562 -14.76 12.89 4.40
CA VAL A 562 -14.74 11.90 3.31
C VAL A 562 -13.88 10.74 3.76
N CYS A 563 -14.49 9.56 3.82
CA CYS A 563 -13.80 8.29 4.06
C CYS A 563 -13.61 7.57 2.73
N ARG A 564 -12.38 7.16 2.45
CA ARG A 564 -12.04 6.40 1.26
C ARG A 564 -11.30 5.14 1.66
N ASN A 565 -11.64 4.01 1.05
CA ASN A 565 -10.88 2.79 1.17
C ASN A 565 -10.32 2.40 -0.18
N MET A 566 -9.06 1.98 -0.17
CA MET A 566 -8.39 1.34 -1.28
C MET A 566 -9.23 0.15 -1.72
N ARG A 567 -9.39 0.02 -3.04
CA ARG A 567 -10.07 -1.15 -3.57
C ARG A 567 -9.30 -2.42 -3.14
N PRO A 568 -9.99 -3.48 -2.68
CA PRO A 568 -9.32 -4.69 -2.16
C PRO A 568 -8.32 -5.31 -3.14
N ASP A 569 -8.60 -5.22 -4.45
CA ASP A 569 -7.74 -5.71 -5.52
C ASP A 569 -6.39 -4.97 -5.60
N ILE A 570 -6.35 -3.70 -5.21
CA ILE A 570 -5.12 -2.89 -5.15
C ILE A 570 -4.39 -3.12 -3.82
N ALA A 571 -5.12 -3.16 -2.70
CA ALA A 571 -4.52 -3.30 -1.36
C ALA A 571 -3.85 -4.68 -1.15
N ALA A 572 -4.47 -5.76 -1.65
CA ALA A 572 -4.02 -7.13 -1.42
C ALA A 572 -2.73 -7.49 -2.17
N ARG A 573 -2.30 -6.70 -3.15
CA ARG A 573 -1.23 -7.09 -4.06
C ARG A 573 -0.31 -5.91 -4.33
N GLY A 574 0.91 -5.99 -3.82
CA GLY A 574 2.05 -5.18 -4.29
C GLY A 574 2.44 -5.45 -5.75
N GLY A 575 1.48 -5.78 -6.61
CA GLY A 575 1.59 -5.93 -8.05
C GLY A 575 0.76 -4.87 -8.78
N GLU A 576 1.21 -4.53 -9.98
CA GLU A 576 0.65 -3.48 -10.83
C GLU A 576 -0.72 -3.93 -11.42
N VAL A 577 -1.81 -3.75 -10.65
CA VAL A 577 -3.17 -3.79 -11.21
C VAL A 577 -3.36 -2.53 -12.06
N ARG A 578 -3.74 -2.70 -13.34
CA ARG A 578 -4.04 -1.57 -14.22
C ARG A 578 -5.42 -1.03 -13.87
N VAL A 579 -5.45 0.16 -13.28
CA VAL A 579 -6.68 0.92 -13.01
C VAL A 579 -6.80 2.02 -14.05
N VAL A 580 -7.95 2.08 -14.72
CA VAL A 580 -8.23 3.14 -15.69
C VAL A 580 -8.74 4.36 -14.94
N GLU A 581 -7.94 5.43 -14.92
CA GLU A 581 -8.32 6.66 -14.24
C GLU A 581 -9.26 7.50 -15.12
N THR A 582 -10.48 7.71 -14.64
CA THR A 582 -11.48 8.54 -15.30
C THR A 582 -12.02 9.60 -14.34
N VAL A 583 -12.39 10.75 -14.89
CA VAL A 583 -13.02 11.88 -14.19
C VAL A 583 -14.46 12.00 -14.68
N PRO A 584 -15.45 12.15 -13.77
CA PRO A 584 -16.81 12.47 -14.19
C PRO A 584 -16.83 13.86 -14.84
N ASP A 585 -17.54 14.01 -15.97
CA ASP A 585 -17.80 15.32 -16.57
C ASP A 585 -19.19 15.37 -17.18
N ASP A 586 -20.01 16.26 -16.63
CA ASP A 586 -21.38 16.53 -17.09
C ASP A 586 -21.41 17.07 -18.53
N ASN A 587 -20.31 17.67 -19.01
CA ASN A 587 -20.21 18.15 -20.39
C ASN A 587 -19.66 17.10 -21.36
N SER A 588 -19.19 15.95 -20.86
CA SER A 588 -18.71 14.87 -21.71
C SER A 588 -19.89 14.07 -22.23
N LEU A 589 -19.93 13.82 -23.53
CA LEU A 589 -20.90 12.90 -24.13
C LEU A 589 -20.75 11.47 -23.60
N LEU A 590 -19.61 11.15 -22.99
CA LEU A 590 -19.29 9.86 -22.39
C LEU A 590 -19.72 9.75 -20.92
N GLY A 591 -20.09 10.85 -20.27
CA GLY A 591 -20.30 10.94 -18.81
C GLY A 591 -19.02 10.79 -17.98
N TRP A 592 -18.01 10.10 -18.51
CA TRP A 592 -16.68 9.90 -17.94
C TRP A 592 -15.61 10.21 -18.97
N ARG A 593 -14.60 10.95 -18.56
CA ARG A 593 -13.44 11.32 -19.36
C ARG A 593 -12.19 10.67 -18.80
N LEU A 594 -11.19 10.37 -19.62
CA LEU A 594 -9.87 9.99 -19.11
C LEU A 594 -9.33 11.06 -18.15
N SER A 595 -8.63 10.67 -17.10
CA SER A 595 -7.80 11.63 -16.38
C SER A 595 -6.67 12.13 -17.28
N ARG A 596 -6.09 13.29 -16.94
CA ARG A 596 -4.90 13.81 -17.65
C ARG A 596 -3.74 12.80 -17.60
N LYS A 597 -3.63 12.04 -16.50
CA LYS A 597 -2.69 10.93 -16.32
C LYS A 597 -2.92 9.80 -17.29
N GLU A 598 -4.15 9.33 -17.35
CA GLU A 598 -4.51 8.21 -18.19
C GLU A 598 -4.30 8.57 -19.66
N LEU A 599 -4.62 9.81 -20.04
CA LEU A 599 -4.36 10.32 -21.39
C LEU A 599 -2.86 10.36 -21.75
N SER A 600 -1.99 10.68 -20.79
CA SER A 600 -0.54 10.75 -21.04
C SER A 600 0.10 9.38 -21.22
N LEU A 601 -0.46 8.32 -20.62
CA LEU A 601 -0.04 6.93 -20.89
C LEU A 601 -0.23 6.54 -22.36
N TYR A 602 -1.16 7.18 -23.06
CA TYR A 602 -1.41 6.96 -24.48
C TYR A 602 -0.62 7.89 -25.39
N GLN A 603 0.20 8.79 -24.85
CA GLN A 603 0.98 9.73 -25.64
C GLN A 603 1.97 8.97 -26.54
N ALA A 604 1.87 9.22 -27.84
CA ALA A 604 2.79 8.67 -28.84
C ALA A 604 3.88 9.69 -29.18
N SER A 605 5.02 9.18 -29.65
CA SER A 605 6.11 10.05 -30.06
C SER A 605 5.72 10.87 -31.29
N PHE A 606 6.20 12.11 -31.36
CA PHE A 606 5.99 12.96 -32.52
C PHE A 606 6.42 12.28 -33.83
N LYS A 607 7.49 11.49 -33.79
CA LYS A 607 8.01 10.73 -34.93
C LYS A 607 7.02 9.71 -35.47
N GLU A 608 6.22 9.07 -34.61
CA GLU A 608 5.17 8.13 -35.02
C GLU A 608 4.04 8.85 -35.75
N CYS A 609 3.58 10.00 -35.24
CA CYS A 609 2.53 10.77 -35.91
C CYS A 609 2.92 11.33 -37.29
N TYR A 610 4.20 11.61 -37.54
CA TYR A 610 4.62 12.20 -38.82
C TYR A 610 4.90 11.18 -39.93
N ARG A 611 5.05 9.90 -39.58
CA ARG A 611 5.34 8.86 -40.58
C ARG A 611 4.13 8.48 -41.44
N ASN A 612 2.91 8.71 -40.92
CA ASN A 612 1.68 8.26 -41.55
C ASN A 612 1.10 9.35 -42.46
N LYS A 613 0.65 8.95 -43.66
CA LYS A 613 0.12 9.87 -44.68
C LYS A 613 -1.41 9.91 -44.71
N ASP A 614 -2.06 8.85 -44.26
CA ASP A 614 -3.50 8.68 -44.39
C ASP A 614 -4.21 9.02 -43.07
N TRP A 615 -4.71 10.25 -42.97
CA TRP A 615 -5.41 10.76 -41.79
C TRP A 615 -6.88 11.03 -42.09
N ILE A 616 -7.77 10.49 -41.28
CA ILE A 616 -9.22 10.65 -41.35
C ILE A 616 -9.64 11.74 -40.38
N LYS A 617 -10.34 12.78 -40.87
CA LYS A 617 -10.75 13.92 -40.04
C LYS A 617 -11.90 13.52 -39.08
N LEU A 618 -11.73 13.83 -37.79
CA LEU A 618 -12.71 13.58 -36.73
C LEU A 618 -13.64 14.80 -36.57
N ASN A 619 -14.69 14.88 -37.38
CA ASN A 619 -15.57 16.05 -37.41
C ASN A 619 -16.50 16.15 -36.18
N LYS A 620 -17.00 15.01 -35.67
CA LYS A 620 -17.85 14.88 -34.46
C LYS A 620 -17.67 13.48 -33.86
N ILE A 621 -18.07 13.29 -32.60
CA ILE A 621 -18.25 11.93 -32.04
C ILE A 621 -19.29 11.22 -32.93
N GLY A 622 -18.94 10.04 -33.45
CA GLY A 622 -19.66 9.42 -34.57
C GLY A 622 -19.33 7.93 -34.74
N PRO A 623 -19.58 7.34 -35.92
CA PRO A 623 -19.31 5.92 -36.17
C PRO A 623 -17.82 5.62 -36.11
N ASP A 624 -17.47 4.44 -35.61
CA ASP A 624 -16.10 4.01 -35.34
C ASP A 624 -15.18 4.11 -36.58
N ILE A 625 -14.24 5.05 -36.53
CA ILE A 625 -13.38 5.43 -37.66
C ILE A 625 -12.38 4.34 -38.06
N CYS A 626 -12.20 3.29 -37.25
CA CYS A 626 -11.32 2.16 -37.55
C CYS A 626 -12.00 0.80 -37.44
N ASN A 627 -13.33 0.73 -37.52
CA ASN A 627 -14.09 -0.52 -37.35
C ASN A 627 -13.73 -1.27 -36.06
N GLY A 628 -13.47 -0.56 -34.96
CA GLY A 628 -13.06 -1.14 -33.67
C GLY A 628 -11.57 -1.47 -33.56
N GLY A 629 -10.76 -1.06 -34.55
CA GLY A 629 -9.30 -1.24 -34.54
C GLY A 629 -8.55 -0.19 -33.71
N SER A 630 -7.22 -0.35 -33.65
CA SER A 630 -6.32 0.63 -33.04
C SER A 630 -5.81 1.66 -34.04
N GLY A 631 -5.19 2.72 -33.52
CA GLY A 631 -4.57 3.73 -34.35
C GLY A 631 -3.91 4.85 -33.56
N LEU A 632 -3.56 5.91 -34.30
CA LEU A 632 -3.06 7.17 -33.75
C LEU A 632 -4.08 8.27 -33.98
N ILE A 633 -4.37 9.04 -32.95
CA ILE A 633 -5.10 10.31 -33.06
C ILE A 633 -4.10 11.46 -32.92
N LYS A 634 -4.18 12.42 -33.83
CA LYS A 634 -3.48 13.68 -33.72
C LYS A 634 -4.47 14.83 -33.66
N CYS A 635 -4.23 15.79 -32.79
CA CYS A 635 -5.10 16.95 -32.65
C CYS A 635 -4.28 18.23 -32.77
N LYS A 636 -4.73 19.13 -33.65
CA LYS A 636 -4.10 20.43 -33.84
C LYS A 636 -4.48 21.33 -32.67
N HIS A 637 -3.48 21.93 -32.03
CA HIS A 637 -3.70 22.99 -31.06
C HIS A 637 -3.54 24.34 -31.76
N GLU A 638 -4.50 25.26 -31.60
CA GLU A 638 -4.23 26.66 -31.94
C GLU A 638 -3.22 27.20 -30.94
N ILE A 639 -1.97 27.42 -31.38
CA ILE A 639 -1.06 28.24 -30.59
C ILE A 639 -1.77 29.57 -30.41
N PHE A 640 -2.04 29.97 -29.17
CA PHE A 640 -2.68 31.24 -28.83
C PHE A 640 -2.13 32.31 -29.77
N GLY A 641 -3.00 32.87 -30.63
CA GLY A 641 -2.68 33.80 -31.71
C GLY A 641 -2.06 35.13 -31.27
N GLY A 642 -1.52 35.20 -30.05
CA GLY A 642 -0.46 36.13 -29.73
C GLY A 642 0.69 35.83 -30.68
N LYS A 643 0.85 36.67 -31.71
CA LYS A 643 2.09 36.78 -32.47
C LYS A 643 3.22 36.75 -31.44
N VAL A 644 3.91 35.61 -31.31
CA VAL A 644 5.18 35.58 -30.60
C VAL A 644 6.00 36.63 -31.33
N PRO A 645 6.39 37.75 -30.69
CA PRO A 645 7.04 38.84 -31.39
C PRO A 645 8.23 38.23 -32.13
N ALA A 646 8.26 38.37 -33.46
CA ALA A 646 9.33 37.82 -34.28
C ALA A 646 10.72 38.30 -33.79
N ASP A 647 10.74 39.39 -33.04
CA ASP A 647 11.92 40.03 -32.48
C ASP A 647 12.44 39.38 -31.17
N SER A 648 11.69 38.48 -30.51
CA SER A 648 12.14 37.78 -29.28
C SER A 648 12.93 36.49 -29.52
N LEU A 649 13.09 36.05 -30.78
CA LEU A 649 13.94 34.91 -31.16
C LEU A 649 15.38 35.32 -31.56
N LEU A 650 15.77 36.58 -31.35
CA LEU A 650 17.11 37.11 -31.65
C LEU A 650 18.13 36.93 -30.50
N PHE A 651 17.92 35.98 -29.58
CA PHE A 651 18.94 35.66 -28.58
C PHE A 651 19.86 34.53 -29.06
N GLY A 652 20.94 34.94 -29.74
CA GLY A 652 22.25 34.29 -29.67
C GLY A 652 22.64 33.38 -30.84
N ASP A 653 23.66 33.79 -31.58
CA ASP A 653 24.43 33.06 -32.62
C ASP A 653 25.11 31.75 -32.15
N PHE A 654 24.72 31.18 -31.02
CA PHE A 654 25.33 29.99 -30.44
C PHE A 654 24.34 28.82 -30.36
N GLY A 655 24.32 28.02 -31.42
CA GLY A 655 23.80 26.66 -31.37
C GLY A 655 22.43 26.49 -32.03
N ILE A 656 22.35 25.47 -32.89
CA ILE A 656 21.17 25.03 -33.63
C ILE A 656 20.03 24.77 -32.65
N VAL A 657 19.15 25.75 -32.40
CA VAL A 657 17.84 25.47 -31.81
C VAL A 657 17.09 24.66 -32.87
N PRO A 658 16.72 23.40 -32.60
CA PRO A 658 15.94 22.62 -33.54
C PRO A 658 14.72 23.44 -33.91
N LYS A 659 14.51 23.71 -35.21
CA LYS A 659 13.28 24.35 -35.68
C LYS A 659 12.11 23.57 -35.10
N ILE A 660 11.42 24.19 -34.16
CA ILE A 660 10.23 23.60 -33.55
C ILE A 660 9.24 23.49 -34.71
N PRO A 661 8.73 22.29 -35.01
CA PRO A 661 7.86 22.09 -36.18
C PRO A 661 6.67 23.04 -36.08
N ASP A 662 6.38 23.75 -37.18
CA ASP A 662 5.43 24.88 -37.25
C ASP A 662 3.96 24.54 -36.88
N ASN A 663 3.68 23.31 -36.45
CA ASN A 663 2.36 22.89 -36.00
C ASN A 663 2.47 21.95 -34.78
N PRO A 664 2.11 22.40 -33.57
CA PRO A 664 2.05 21.55 -32.39
C PRO A 664 0.79 20.68 -32.49
N TYR A 665 1.00 19.42 -32.85
CA TYR A 665 -0.02 18.40 -32.72
C TYR A 665 0.24 17.62 -31.43
N SER A 666 -0.81 17.37 -30.65
CA SER A 666 -0.76 16.26 -29.72
C SER A 666 -0.92 14.95 -30.49
N CYS A 667 -0.28 13.89 -30.02
CA CYS A 667 -0.28 12.57 -30.65
C CYS A 667 -0.57 11.51 -29.59
N HIS A 668 -1.63 10.73 -29.77
CA HIS A 668 -2.03 9.70 -28.81
C HIS A 668 -2.44 8.40 -29.52
N ARG A 669 -2.23 7.26 -28.88
CA ARG A 669 -2.73 5.95 -29.32
C ARG A 669 -4.18 5.78 -28.88
N PHE A 670 -4.97 5.10 -29.70
CA PHE A 670 -6.31 4.63 -29.34
C PHE A 670 -6.48 3.20 -29.82
N GLY A 671 -7.53 2.53 -29.33
CA GLY A 671 -7.90 1.19 -29.76
C GLY A 671 -8.21 0.25 -28.60
N PRO A 672 -8.53 -1.02 -28.90
CA PRO A 672 -9.00 -2.00 -27.91
C PRO A 672 -8.07 -2.19 -26.71
N GLN A 673 -6.76 -2.21 -26.92
CA GLN A 673 -5.73 -2.35 -25.86
C GLN A 673 -5.49 -1.08 -25.04
N HIS A 674 -5.96 0.06 -25.55
CA HIS A 674 -5.75 1.39 -25.02
C HIS A 674 -7.07 1.95 -24.52
N MET A 675 -7.66 2.85 -25.30
CA MET A 675 -8.89 3.55 -25.01
C MET A 675 -9.60 3.83 -26.34
N GLY A 676 -10.93 3.82 -26.34
CA GLY A 676 -11.73 4.17 -27.50
C GLY A 676 -11.36 5.55 -28.05
N VAL A 677 -11.34 5.69 -29.38
CA VAL A 677 -10.89 6.92 -30.07
C VAL A 677 -11.62 8.17 -29.56
N TYR A 678 -12.90 8.04 -29.21
CA TYR A 678 -13.72 9.14 -28.72
C TYR A 678 -13.43 9.52 -27.27
N ALA A 679 -13.06 8.56 -26.41
CA ALA A 679 -12.60 8.86 -25.06
C ALA A 679 -11.25 9.58 -25.08
N VAL A 680 -10.34 9.18 -25.98
CA VAL A 680 -9.08 9.91 -26.20
C VAL A 680 -9.36 11.31 -26.76
N GLN A 681 -10.23 11.43 -27.76
CA GLN A 681 -10.60 12.73 -28.34
C GLN A 681 -11.25 13.68 -27.31
N ASP A 682 -12.21 13.18 -26.52
CA ASP A 682 -12.90 13.95 -25.49
C ASP A 682 -11.91 14.44 -24.41
N ALA A 683 -11.00 13.56 -23.99
CA ALA A 683 -9.94 13.94 -23.04
C ALA A 683 -8.99 15.00 -23.62
N ILE A 684 -8.56 14.84 -24.87
CA ILE A 684 -7.72 15.82 -25.56
C ILE A 684 -8.41 17.18 -25.61
N LYS A 685 -9.68 17.23 -26.06
CA LYS A 685 -10.44 18.50 -26.19
C LYS A 685 -10.64 19.21 -24.86
N HIS A 686 -10.71 18.47 -23.76
CA HIS A 686 -10.88 19.07 -22.44
C HIS A 686 -9.59 19.61 -21.85
N TYR A 687 -8.49 18.85 -21.95
CA TYR A 687 -7.22 19.23 -21.32
C TYR A 687 -6.35 20.13 -22.19
N LEU A 688 -6.51 20.05 -23.52
CA LEU A 688 -5.82 20.91 -24.47
C LEU A 688 -6.80 21.96 -24.98
N MET A 689 -6.52 23.23 -24.69
CA MET A 689 -7.36 24.34 -25.11
C MET A 689 -7.33 24.49 -26.65
N ASN A 690 -8.44 24.95 -27.25
CA ASN A 690 -8.51 25.28 -28.67
C ASN A 690 -8.14 24.13 -29.63
N VAL A 691 -8.55 22.90 -29.29
CA VAL A 691 -8.47 21.76 -30.20
C VAL A 691 -9.68 21.75 -31.12
N GLU A 692 -9.49 22.24 -32.35
CA GLU A 692 -10.56 22.26 -33.36
C GLU A 692 -10.50 21.06 -34.30
N ASP A 693 -9.29 20.67 -34.72
CA ASP A 693 -9.09 19.67 -35.77
C ASP A 693 -8.32 18.45 -35.24
N CYS A 694 -9.05 17.39 -34.92
CA CYS A 694 -8.47 16.07 -34.70
C CYS A 694 -8.54 15.21 -35.96
N SER A 695 -7.57 14.33 -36.15
CA SER A 695 -7.60 13.32 -37.20
C SER A 695 -7.05 12.01 -36.65
N ALA A 696 -7.59 10.89 -37.13
CA ALA A 696 -7.15 9.55 -36.76
C ALA A 696 -6.46 8.87 -37.94
N HIS A 697 -5.47 8.04 -37.65
CA HIS A 697 -4.84 7.10 -38.56
C HIS A 697 -5.08 5.70 -38.00
N CYS A 698 -5.74 4.83 -38.77
CA CYS A 698 -6.01 3.46 -38.35
C CYS A 698 -4.79 2.59 -38.61
N ASP A 699 -4.41 1.80 -37.61
CA ASP A 699 -3.42 0.75 -37.79
C ASP A 699 -3.95 -0.31 -38.77
N THR A 700 -3.03 -0.96 -39.49
CA THR A 700 -3.39 -2.17 -40.22
C THR A 700 -3.84 -3.25 -39.25
N THR A 701 -4.72 -4.15 -39.69
CA THR A 701 -5.16 -5.31 -38.89
C THR A 701 -3.96 -6.07 -38.31
N GLN A 702 -2.86 -6.19 -39.06
CA GLN A 702 -1.64 -6.81 -38.56
C GLN A 702 -1.00 -6.04 -37.42
N GLN A 703 -0.76 -4.73 -37.59
CA GLN A 703 -0.13 -3.91 -36.56
C GLN A 703 -0.92 -3.96 -35.25
N PHE A 704 -2.25 -3.94 -35.34
CA PHE A 704 -3.13 -4.14 -34.19
C PHE A 704 -2.85 -5.47 -33.47
N TYR A 705 -2.81 -6.61 -34.19
CA TYR A 705 -2.55 -7.91 -33.55
C TYR A 705 -1.13 -8.06 -33.03
N ASP A 706 -0.13 -7.52 -33.73
CA ASP A 706 1.25 -7.55 -33.27
C ASP A 706 1.43 -6.74 -31.98
N ASP A 707 0.80 -5.56 -31.89
CA ASP A 707 0.79 -4.75 -30.67
C ASP A 707 0.03 -5.44 -29.52
N MET A 708 -1.11 -6.09 -29.83
CA MET A 708 -1.88 -6.90 -28.86
C MET A 708 -1.06 -8.07 -28.31
N TRP A 709 -0.41 -8.86 -29.17
CA TRP A 709 0.43 -9.98 -28.75
C TRP A 709 1.65 -9.51 -27.95
N ARG A 710 2.28 -8.40 -28.34
CA ARG A 710 3.38 -7.82 -27.57
C ARG A 710 2.93 -7.43 -26.16
N LEU A 711 1.77 -6.77 -26.03
CA LEU A 711 1.22 -6.41 -24.72
C LEU A 711 0.85 -7.64 -23.89
N ALA A 712 0.28 -8.67 -24.52
CA ALA A 712 0.01 -9.94 -23.86
C ALA A 712 1.31 -10.59 -23.37
N ASP A 713 2.35 -10.65 -24.19
CA ASP A 713 3.66 -11.17 -23.81
C ASP A 713 4.24 -10.38 -22.63
N ASP A 714 4.21 -9.06 -22.66
CA ASP A 714 4.77 -8.25 -21.57
C ASP A 714 4.05 -8.45 -20.24
N ASN A 715 2.73 -8.70 -20.29
CA ASN A 715 1.93 -8.88 -19.09
C ASN A 715 1.84 -10.32 -18.60
N LEU A 716 2.00 -11.30 -19.49
CA LEU A 716 1.75 -12.71 -19.23
C LEU A 716 3.04 -13.57 -19.25
N LYS A 717 4.21 -13.04 -19.69
CA LYS A 717 5.47 -13.80 -19.81
C LYS A 717 5.95 -14.52 -18.54
N TYR A 718 5.56 -14.04 -17.37
CA TYR A 718 5.97 -14.63 -16.09
C TYR A 718 4.96 -15.66 -15.56
N LEU A 719 3.90 -15.96 -16.31
CA LEU A 719 2.87 -16.88 -15.87
C LEU A 719 3.23 -18.33 -16.22
N PRO A 720 3.08 -19.27 -15.27
CA PRO A 720 3.28 -20.69 -15.54
C PRO A 720 2.42 -21.15 -16.72
N GLY A 721 3.05 -21.77 -17.72
CA GLY A 721 2.36 -22.30 -18.91
C GLY A 721 2.12 -21.29 -20.04
N TYR A 722 2.44 -20.01 -19.83
CA TYR A 722 2.48 -19.02 -20.91
C TYR A 722 3.76 -19.20 -21.72
N THR A 723 3.60 -19.58 -22.98
CA THR A 723 4.67 -19.57 -23.97
C THR A 723 4.49 -18.33 -24.80
N SER A 724 5.45 -17.39 -24.74
CA SER A 724 5.48 -16.20 -25.60
C SER A 724 5.20 -16.63 -27.04
N TYR A 725 4.12 -16.10 -27.60
CA TYR A 725 3.65 -16.51 -28.90
C TYR A 725 4.29 -15.61 -29.93
N TYR A 726 5.19 -16.18 -30.74
CA TYR A 726 5.58 -15.51 -31.97
C TYR A 726 4.33 -15.40 -32.85
N SER A 727 3.88 -14.17 -33.13
CA SER A 727 2.70 -13.86 -33.96
C SER A 727 2.61 -14.83 -35.15
N PRO A 728 1.59 -15.72 -35.21
CA PRO A 728 1.44 -16.66 -36.30
C PRO A 728 1.35 -15.91 -37.63
N LYS A 729 1.86 -16.48 -38.73
CA LYS A 729 1.83 -15.83 -40.05
C LYS A 729 0.38 -15.51 -40.49
N PHE A 730 0.01 -14.24 -40.31
CA PHE A 730 -1.00 -13.37 -40.94
C PHE A 730 -2.45 -13.82 -41.20
N GLU A 731 -2.73 -15.04 -41.63
CA GLU A 731 -4.02 -15.29 -42.30
C GLU A 731 -5.21 -15.49 -41.34
N TYR A 732 -4.96 -15.65 -40.03
CA TYR A 732 -6.00 -15.99 -39.04
C TYR A 732 -5.84 -15.29 -37.67
N ALA A 733 -5.07 -14.20 -37.59
CA ALA A 733 -4.66 -13.56 -36.32
C ALA A 733 -5.82 -13.19 -35.33
N PRO A 734 -6.98 -12.65 -35.75
CA PRO A 734 -8.11 -12.35 -34.87
C PRO A 734 -8.66 -13.53 -34.07
N TYR A 735 -9.02 -14.58 -34.80
CA TYR A 735 -9.66 -15.75 -34.23
C TYR A 735 -8.67 -16.50 -33.33
N HIS A 736 -7.39 -16.46 -33.69
CA HIS A 736 -6.35 -17.07 -32.88
C HIS A 736 -6.10 -16.36 -31.55
N PHE A 737 -6.25 -15.04 -31.41
CA PHE A 737 -5.92 -14.40 -30.13
C PHE A 737 -6.90 -14.81 -29.01
N SER A 738 -8.20 -14.61 -29.24
CA SER A 738 -9.24 -14.99 -28.26
C SER A 738 -9.28 -16.50 -28.02
N GLN A 739 -9.15 -17.31 -29.08
CA GLN A 739 -9.10 -18.76 -28.95
C GLN A 739 -7.84 -19.23 -28.23
N ALA A 740 -6.66 -18.69 -28.54
CA ALA A 740 -5.43 -19.05 -27.85
C ALA A 740 -5.45 -18.64 -26.37
N LEU A 741 -6.06 -17.50 -26.04
CA LEU A 741 -6.30 -17.13 -24.65
C LEU A 741 -7.26 -18.11 -23.98
N ALA A 742 -8.37 -18.49 -24.63
CA ALA A 742 -9.34 -19.44 -24.07
C ALA A 742 -8.74 -20.85 -23.87
N ASP A 743 -7.91 -21.30 -24.82
CA ASP A 743 -7.23 -22.60 -24.78
C ASP A 743 -6.22 -22.67 -23.62
N LYS A 744 -5.57 -21.55 -23.30
CA LYS A 744 -4.54 -21.47 -22.24
C LYS A 744 -5.10 -21.09 -20.88
N TYR A 745 -6.13 -20.25 -20.86
CA TYR A 745 -6.73 -19.70 -19.67
C TYR A 745 -8.25 -19.90 -19.77
N PRO A 746 -8.83 -20.76 -18.92
CA PRO A 746 -10.28 -20.94 -18.87
C PRO A 746 -10.96 -19.58 -18.74
N THR A 747 -11.95 -19.34 -19.60
CA THR A 747 -12.73 -18.12 -19.59
C THR A 747 -13.97 -18.29 -18.74
N ILE A 748 -14.31 -17.26 -17.98
CA ILE A 748 -15.68 -17.06 -17.55
C ILE A 748 -16.29 -16.05 -18.50
N ARG A 749 -17.21 -16.54 -19.33
CA ARG A 749 -17.95 -15.72 -20.28
C ARG A 749 -19.29 -15.34 -19.66
N GLN A 750 -19.55 -14.04 -19.58
CA GLN A 750 -20.82 -13.50 -19.15
C GLN A 750 -21.34 -12.55 -20.23
N THR A 751 -22.58 -12.78 -20.67
CA THR A 751 -23.28 -11.85 -21.55
C THR A 751 -24.20 -11.00 -20.69
N SER A 752 -24.03 -9.69 -20.74
CA SER A 752 -24.89 -8.74 -20.04
C SER A 752 -25.71 -7.94 -21.06
N ASN A 753 -27.02 -7.90 -20.84
CA ASN A 753 -27.88 -6.93 -21.50
C ASN A 753 -27.76 -5.61 -20.77
N CYS A 754 -27.42 -4.59 -21.53
CA CYS A 754 -26.78 -3.40 -21.03
C CYS A 754 -27.74 -2.23 -21.29
N ASP A 755 -28.48 -1.81 -20.27
CA ASP A 755 -29.44 -0.69 -20.37
C ASP A 755 -28.74 0.65 -20.10
N ARG A 756 -29.33 1.75 -20.59
CA ARG A 756 -28.81 3.14 -20.66
C ARG A 756 -28.03 3.59 -19.42
N ASN A 757 -28.47 3.17 -18.23
CA ASN A 757 -27.91 3.61 -16.95
C ASN A 757 -27.23 2.48 -16.14
N ASN A 758 -27.30 1.23 -16.60
CA ASN A 758 -26.94 0.05 -15.80
C ASN A 758 -25.93 -0.88 -16.49
N CYS A 759 -25.21 -0.37 -17.48
CA CYS A 759 -23.98 -0.99 -17.98
C CYS A 759 -22.84 -0.87 -16.97
N THR A 760 -23.06 -1.26 -15.72
CA THR A 760 -21.97 -1.70 -14.89
C THR A 760 -21.75 -3.16 -15.27
N ALA A 761 -20.53 -3.54 -15.65
CA ALA A 761 -20.12 -4.91 -15.38
C ALA A 761 -20.35 -5.06 -13.87
N ALA A 762 -21.46 -5.68 -13.48
CA ALA A 762 -21.79 -5.91 -12.07
C ALA A 762 -20.66 -6.69 -11.37
N ASP A 763 -19.89 -7.36 -12.20
CA ASP A 763 -18.76 -8.16 -11.89
C ASP A 763 -17.45 -7.33 -11.95
N ASP A 764 -16.89 -7.06 -10.78
CA ASP A 764 -15.61 -6.35 -10.60
C ASP A 764 -14.41 -7.31 -10.56
N ARG A 765 -14.56 -8.53 -11.12
CA ARG A 765 -13.48 -9.52 -11.15
C ARG A 765 -12.22 -8.95 -11.76
N LEU A 766 -11.12 -9.22 -11.08
CA LEU A 766 -9.78 -8.95 -11.57
C LEU A 766 -9.36 -10.06 -12.53
N CYS A 767 -9.14 -9.72 -13.80
CA CYS A 767 -8.76 -10.66 -14.84
C CYS A 767 -7.28 -10.50 -15.20
N ARG A 768 -6.60 -11.60 -15.55
CA ARG A 768 -5.29 -11.52 -16.23
C ARG A 768 -5.46 -10.83 -17.57
N VAL A 769 -6.49 -11.23 -18.33
CA VAL A 769 -6.97 -10.50 -19.51
C VAL A 769 -8.48 -10.34 -19.40
N ALA A 770 -8.94 -9.11 -19.31
CA ALA A 770 -10.35 -8.73 -19.44
C ALA A 770 -10.61 -8.38 -20.90
N ARG A 771 -11.60 -9.04 -21.53
CA ARG A 771 -12.06 -8.68 -22.87
C ARG A 771 -13.52 -8.29 -22.80
N ILE A 772 -13.88 -7.21 -23.48
CA ILE A 772 -15.25 -6.77 -23.57
C ILE A 772 -15.56 -6.45 -25.03
N GLU A 773 -16.68 -6.96 -25.51
CA GLU A 773 -17.18 -6.72 -26.86
C GLU A 773 -18.64 -6.26 -26.74
N CYS A 774 -18.93 -5.02 -27.17
CA CYS A 774 -20.28 -4.49 -27.18
C CYS A 774 -20.76 -4.26 -28.61
N LYS A 775 -22.00 -4.65 -28.89
CA LYS A 775 -22.71 -4.28 -30.11
C LYS A 775 -23.52 -3.01 -29.87
N THR A 776 -23.36 -2.01 -30.72
CA THR A 776 -24.12 -0.77 -30.69
C THR A 776 -24.96 -0.62 -31.96
N GLU A 777 -26.26 -0.39 -31.82
CA GLU A 777 -27.20 -0.14 -32.92
C GLU A 777 -27.28 1.35 -33.27
N LEU A 778 -26.14 2.00 -33.53
CA LEU A 778 -26.10 3.40 -34.01
C LEU A 778 -25.96 3.38 -35.53
N ASP A 779 -27.09 3.43 -36.23
CA ASP A 779 -27.25 3.45 -37.70
C ASP A 779 -26.71 2.24 -38.49
N ASP A 780 -25.77 1.46 -37.93
CA ASP A 780 -25.29 0.16 -38.39
C ASP A 780 -24.80 -0.65 -37.17
N ILE A 781 -24.80 -2.00 -37.24
CA ILE A 781 -24.32 -2.85 -36.14
C ILE A 781 -22.79 -2.75 -36.06
N HIS A 782 -22.30 -1.84 -35.22
CA HIS A 782 -20.88 -1.72 -34.93
C HIS A 782 -20.52 -2.53 -33.68
N LYS A 783 -19.41 -3.26 -33.78
CA LYS A 783 -18.80 -3.97 -32.66
C LYS A 783 -17.63 -3.16 -32.16
N VAL A 784 -17.71 -2.70 -30.92
CA VAL A 784 -16.57 -2.10 -30.21
C VAL A 784 -16.02 -3.12 -29.23
N GLN A 785 -14.70 -3.21 -29.15
CA GLN A 785 -14.04 -4.13 -28.24
C GLN A 785 -12.93 -3.44 -27.45
N SER A 786 -12.70 -3.91 -26.23
CA SER A 786 -11.58 -3.51 -25.37
C SER A 786 -10.92 -4.74 -24.76
N PHE A 787 -9.62 -4.60 -24.51
CA PHE A 787 -8.78 -5.58 -23.85
C PHE A 787 -7.97 -4.88 -22.77
N GLY A 788 -8.12 -5.38 -21.55
CA GLY A 788 -7.33 -4.93 -20.42
C GLY A 788 -6.48 -6.06 -19.86
N PHE A 789 -5.24 -5.76 -19.51
CA PHE A 789 -4.32 -6.72 -18.90
C PHE A 789 -4.18 -6.40 -17.40
N LYS A 790 -4.29 -7.42 -16.55
CA LYS A 790 -4.28 -7.30 -15.08
C LYS A 790 -5.22 -6.20 -14.60
N THR A 791 -6.46 -6.23 -15.06
CA THR A 791 -7.46 -5.19 -14.80
C THR A 791 -8.81 -5.81 -14.50
N THR A 792 -9.72 -5.00 -13.97
CA THR A 792 -11.09 -5.44 -13.73
C THR A 792 -11.93 -5.39 -15.01
N LEU A 793 -12.98 -6.21 -15.10
CA LEU A 793 -13.96 -6.09 -16.19
C LEU A 793 -14.55 -4.67 -16.23
N ARG A 794 -14.80 -4.05 -15.07
CA ARG A 794 -15.27 -2.67 -15.00
C ARG A 794 -14.30 -1.68 -15.63
N ASP A 795 -13.01 -1.78 -15.36
CA ASP A 795 -12.01 -0.87 -15.91
C ASP A 795 -11.78 -1.13 -17.41
N ALA A 796 -11.78 -2.39 -17.86
CA ALA A 796 -11.82 -2.72 -19.28
C ALA A 796 -13.07 -2.15 -19.98
N PHE A 797 -14.22 -2.07 -19.29
CA PHE A 797 -15.45 -1.53 -19.86
C PHE A 797 -15.32 -0.03 -20.10
N LYS A 798 -14.74 0.69 -19.13
CA LYS A 798 -14.42 2.12 -19.28
C LYS A 798 -13.52 2.37 -20.49
N MET A 799 -12.64 1.41 -20.85
CA MET A 799 -11.78 1.53 -22.02
C MET A 799 -12.52 1.64 -23.35
N LEU A 800 -13.79 1.19 -23.44
CA LEU A 800 -14.57 1.28 -24.69
C LEU A 800 -14.90 2.71 -25.08
N GLY A 801 -14.94 3.65 -24.12
CA GLY A 801 -15.29 5.04 -24.40
C GLY A 801 -16.69 5.22 -25.01
N ILE A 802 -17.66 4.41 -24.59
CA ILE A 802 -19.02 4.45 -25.14
C ILE A 802 -19.77 5.67 -24.56
N PRO A 803 -20.46 6.48 -25.39
CA PRO A 803 -21.26 7.60 -24.91
C PRO A 803 -22.33 7.19 -23.88
N ALA A 804 -22.41 7.94 -22.77
CA ALA A 804 -23.45 7.77 -21.76
C ALA A 804 -24.81 8.25 -22.27
N HIS A 805 -24.82 9.26 -23.15
CA HIS A 805 -26.04 9.82 -23.73
C HIS A 805 -26.25 9.34 -25.17
N VAL A 806 -26.71 8.10 -25.33
CA VAL A 806 -27.30 7.64 -26.60
C VAL A 806 -28.82 7.63 -26.45
N PRO A 807 -29.60 8.04 -27.48
CA PRO A 807 -31.06 8.07 -27.42
C PRO A 807 -31.68 6.74 -26.95
N ASP A 808 -32.76 6.87 -26.17
CA ASP A 808 -33.42 5.85 -25.32
C ASP A 808 -33.77 4.50 -25.95
N ASN A 809 -33.68 4.35 -27.26
CA ASN A 809 -34.16 3.17 -27.97
C ASN A 809 -33.06 2.19 -28.40
N THR A 810 -31.78 2.47 -28.09
CA THR A 810 -30.66 1.60 -28.50
C THR A 810 -30.32 0.60 -27.41
N LYS A 811 -30.72 -0.66 -27.61
CA LYS A 811 -30.26 -1.76 -26.76
C LYS A 811 -28.79 -2.04 -27.06
N ARG A 812 -28.00 -2.29 -26.01
CA ARG A 812 -26.61 -2.73 -26.14
C ARG A 812 -26.48 -4.13 -25.58
N GLU A 813 -25.92 -5.01 -26.40
CA GLU A 813 -25.51 -6.35 -25.96
C GLU A 813 -24.00 -6.32 -25.78
N CYS A 814 -23.54 -6.52 -24.55
CA CYS A 814 -22.13 -6.60 -24.22
C CYS A 814 -21.78 -8.02 -23.79
N VAL A 815 -20.72 -8.56 -24.37
CA VAL A 815 -20.10 -9.81 -23.97
C VAL A 815 -18.84 -9.46 -23.19
N THR A 816 -18.77 -9.93 -21.95
CA THR A 816 -17.60 -9.79 -21.08
C THR A 816 -16.94 -11.16 -20.89
N GLU A 817 -15.63 -11.20 -21.02
CA GLU A 817 -14.83 -12.42 -20.90
C GLU A 817 -13.64 -12.14 -19.97
N CYS A 818 -13.56 -12.92 -18.90
CA CYS A 818 -12.44 -12.89 -17.98
C CYS A 818 -11.54 -14.11 -18.24
N TYR A 819 -10.37 -13.89 -18.82
CA TYR A 819 -9.39 -14.95 -19.09
C TYR A 819 -8.43 -15.03 -17.92
N GLY A 820 -8.44 -16.16 -17.22
CA GLY A 820 -7.58 -16.40 -16.08
C GLY A 820 -7.88 -15.43 -14.96
N GLU A 821 -8.91 -15.75 -14.19
CA GLU A 821 -9.29 -14.98 -13.01
C GLU A 821 -8.12 -14.92 -12.02
N LEU A 822 -7.75 -13.70 -11.65
CA LEU A 822 -6.69 -13.47 -10.68
C LEU A 822 -7.21 -13.67 -9.25
N TRP A 823 -8.50 -13.46 -9.04
CA TRP A 823 -9.23 -13.69 -7.79
C TRP A 823 -10.70 -13.98 -8.10
N PRO A 824 -11.26 -15.11 -7.63
CA PRO A 824 -12.70 -15.31 -7.63
C PRO A 824 -13.42 -14.22 -6.85
N ASP A 825 -14.69 -14.03 -7.19
CA ASP A 825 -15.65 -13.11 -6.56
C ASP A 825 -15.42 -12.98 -5.06
N THR A 826 -15.56 -11.77 -4.49
CA THR A 826 -15.23 -11.51 -3.07
C THR A 826 -15.99 -12.42 -2.10
N ASP A 827 -17.16 -12.89 -2.50
CA ASP A 827 -18.01 -13.81 -1.73
C ASP A 827 -17.58 -15.30 -1.86
N LEU A 828 -16.77 -15.62 -2.88
CA LEU A 828 -16.18 -16.94 -3.13
C LEU A 828 -14.71 -17.01 -2.67
N TRP A 829 -14.23 -16.00 -1.95
CA TRP A 829 -12.99 -16.14 -1.21
C TRP A 829 -13.16 -17.35 -0.30
N PRO A 830 -12.36 -18.42 -0.47
CA PRO A 830 -12.32 -19.42 0.58
C PRO A 830 -11.90 -18.66 1.82
N ASP A 831 -12.72 -18.72 2.88
CA ASP A 831 -12.17 -18.61 4.23
C ASP A 831 -10.90 -19.46 4.20
N THR A 832 -9.75 -18.82 4.37
CA THR A 832 -8.44 -19.36 4.02
C THR A 832 -8.10 -20.66 4.78
N ASP A 833 -8.97 -21.09 5.69
CA ASP A 833 -8.90 -22.31 6.48
C ASP A 833 -9.51 -23.57 5.82
N SER A 834 -10.35 -23.43 4.79
CA SER A 834 -11.03 -24.61 4.21
C SER A 834 -10.09 -25.46 3.33
N ASN A 835 -9.15 -24.86 2.61
CA ASN A 835 -8.25 -25.59 1.71
C ASN A 835 -7.05 -26.27 2.40
N ASN A 836 -6.71 -25.90 3.64
CA ASN A 836 -5.69 -26.62 4.43
C ASN A 836 -6.20 -27.91 5.08
N LYS A 837 -7.51 -28.16 5.08
CA LYS A 837 -8.09 -29.41 5.62
C LYS A 837 -8.06 -30.60 4.64
N GLN A 838 -7.98 -30.37 3.33
CA GLN A 838 -7.99 -31.48 2.36
C GLN A 838 -6.59 -32.03 2.05
N GLN A 839 -5.52 -31.24 2.19
CA GLN A 839 -4.15 -31.72 1.97
C GLN A 839 -3.51 -32.46 3.15
N SER A 840 -4.14 -32.49 4.33
CA SER A 840 -3.64 -33.25 5.49
C SER A 840 -4.28 -34.65 5.65
N SER A 841 -5.09 -35.09 4.68
CA SER A 841 -5.74 -36.42 4.69
C SER A 841 -5.25 -37.39 3.62
N HIS A 842 -4.10 -37.10 2.98
CA HIS A 842 -3.41 -38.04 2.07
C HIS A 842 -1.96 -38.29 2.43
#